data_AF-A0A2N6M7C3-F1
#
_entry.id   AF-A0A2N6M7C3-F1
#
_cell.length_a   1.000
_cell.length_b   1.000
_cell.length_c   1.000
_cell.angle_alpha   90.00
_cell.angle_beta   90.00
_cell.angle_gamma   90.00
#
_symmetry.space_group_name_H-M   'P 1'
#
loop_
_entity.id
_entity.type
_entity.pdbx_description
1 polymer ?
#
loop_
_entity_poly.entity_id
_entity_poly.type
_entity_poly.pdbx_seq_one_letter_code
_entity_poly.pdbx_strand_id
1 'polypeptide(L)'
;PTYPFERQRYWIDAKSPLPSSTGNSVTLETKKDIADWFYIPSWKRSLLPQSCRKSADEKWLLFIDECGLGCELANRLKKQGKNVTTVKVGEKFTKLSEGIYTINPYNYEDYDTLLTELIALNETPQNIAYLWSISSLDTPKLGDFLELKSLLFLIQTLDTQKITERLQIWVVSNQIQEVNGNETLDPEKATVLGLCKVIPQEYPNIICRNIDFVLNDSRDFNSNILDQLLSEFSALSSDTVVAYRHNYRWVQVFEPVHLSAVEENTPQRKHGVYLFPGGLDSLGVVIAKYLTKTLQAKLIFIENFTFPEKDEYSQWLETHTQEDEVSGKIRKLQVLEELGAKVLVVRADTTNSEQMYHSLSPENIGQIHGVIYSTGIRRENVFCSIPEIGKTELEQLFDYQLRKYVVLEQVLQNRKLDFCIIISSLSSILGGFGLGLYSGVNQLTDSFTQRHNQTNSFPWISINWDKLQLNAIQEQKTLGQASGVELAINETESVEVFKRVFSLGEGTQVVVSTIDLKARWEHTFKLDLDSKYSSQEVPSSRYSRPNLSNSYIAPTNELEKQITEIWQEVLGITQVGIYDNFYELGGDSLIATQLVSRLRAKFPVELPLRELLLQAMIPIKQAEMIEQLLMEKIEELSEEEVEILLANQGGVD
;
A
#
# COMPACT_ATOMS: atom_id res chain seq x y z
N PRO A 1 38.15 23.85 -44.80
CA PRO A 1 38.79 22.57 -45.18
C PRO A 1 38.27 22.10 -46.53
N THR A 2 39.18 22.01 -47.50
CA THR A 2 39.03 21.39 -48.83
C THR A 2 38.77 19.89 -48.70
N TYR A 3 37.66 19.42 -49.27
CA TYR A 3 37.24 18.01 -49.31
C TYR A 3 38.24 17.08 -50.02
N PRO A 4 38.22 15.78 -49.70
CA PRO A 4 38.03 14.78 -50.77
C PRO A 4 37.02 13.66 -50.42
N PHE A 5 36.41 13.15 -51.49
CA PHE A 5 35.26 12.25 -51.60
C PHE A 5 35.50 10.81 -51.10
N GLU A 6 34.50 10.23 -50.42
CA GLU A 6 34.18 8.81 -50.53
C GLU A 6 32.89 8.61 -51.33
N ARG A 7 32.93 7.64 -52.25
CA ARG A 7 31.89 7.32 -53.24
C ARG A 7 30.83 6.44 -52.60
N GLN A 8 29.57 6.88 -52.54
CA GLN A 8 28.43 5.96 -52.47
C GLN A 8 27.28 6.40 -53.38
N ARG A 9 26.72 5.40 -54.09
CA ARG A 9 25.65 5.50 -55.08
C ARG A 9 24.30 5.67 -54.39
N TYR A 10 23.44 6.54 -54.93
CA TYR A 10 22.03 6.62 -54.57
C TYR A 10 21.22 5.69 -55.48
N TRP A 11 20.64 4.63 -54.92
CA TRP A 11 19.44 3.99 -55.45
C TRP A 11 18.29 4.27 -54.48
N ILE A 12 17.14 4.66 -55.04
CA ILE A 12 15.88 4.74 -54.30
C ILE A 12 15.31 3.33 -54.32
N ASP A 13 15.50 2.59 -53.23
CA ASP A 13 14.80 1.32 -53.02
C ASP A 13 13.36 1.59 -52.58
N ALA A 14 12.45 0.75 -53.08
CA ALA A 14 11.02 0.85 -52.82
C ALA A 14 10.72 0.77 -51.32
N LYS A 15 10.07 1.84 -50.81
CA LYS A 15 9.40 1.98 -49.51
C LYS A 15 9.50 0.75 -48.59
N SER A 16 10.42 0.81 -47.62
CA SER A 16 10.24 0.09 -46.37
C SER A 16 8.88 0.44 -45.77
N PRO A 17 8.19 -0.50 -45.10
CA PRO A 17 7.01 -0.16 -44.32
C PRO A 17 7.40 0.96 -43.35
N LEU A 18 6.57 2.00 -43.26
CA LEU A 18 6.64 2.97 -42.17
C LEU A 18 6.83 2.20 -40.84
N PRO A 19 7.60 2.72 -39.89
CA PRO A 19 7.64 2.14 -38.57
C PRO A 19 6.19 2.13 -38.07
N SER A 20 5.61 0.94 -37.99
CA SER A 20 4.43 0.70 -37.18
C SER A 20 4.75 1.31 -35.84
N SER A 21 3.94 2.26 -35.41
CA SER A 21 3.96 2.84 -34.07
C SER A 21 4.07 1.69 -33.07
N THR A 22 5.29 1.45 -32.59
CA THR A 22 5.56 0.53 -31.50
C THR A 22 4.84 1.12 -30.30
N GLY A 23 3.73 0.49 -29.90
CA GLY A 23 3.19 0.71 -28.57
C GLY A 23 4.33 0.51 -27.58
N ASN A 24 4.60 1.52 -26.76
CA ASN A 24 5.58 1.42 -25.69
C ASN A 24 5.08 0.37 -24.68
N SER A 25 5.42 -0.89 -24.91
CA SER A 25 5.46 -1.90 -23.85
C SER A 25 6.56 -1.45 -22.88
N VAL A 26 6.16 -0.95 -21.72
CA VAL A 26 7.09 -0.61 -20.63
C VAL A 26 7.63 -1.92 -20.09
N THR A 27 8.86 -2.29 -20.45
CA THR A 27 9.53 -3.48 -19.90
C THR A 27 9.98 -3.19 -18.46
N LEU A 28 9.50 -3.99 -17.51
CA LEU A 28 9.92 -3.94 -16.11
C LEU A 28 11.31 -4.60 -15.97
N GLU A 29 12.36 -3.88 -16.33
CA GLU A 29 13.74 -4.37 -16.21
C GLU A 29 14.36 -4.01 -14.86
N THR A 30 15.13 -4.95 -14.29
CA THR A 30 15.90 -4.71 -13.07
C THR A 30 17.05 -3.76 -13.32
N LYS A 31 17.22 -2.82 -12.39
CA LYS A 31 18.42 -2.01 -12.31
C LYS A 31 19.56 -2.86 -11.76
N LYS A 32 20.62 -3.01 -12.56
CA LYS A 32 21.78 -3.82 -12.19
C LYS A 32 22.67 -3.17 -11.14
N ASP A 33 22.77 -1.84 -11.14
CA ASP A 33 23.59 -1.10 -10.16
C ASP A 33 22.73 -0.66 -8.98
N ILE A 34 23.10 -1.11 -7.77
CA ILE A 34 22.45 -0.73 -6.51
C ILE A 34 22.50 0.78 -6.31
N ALA A 35 23.54 1.47 -6.79
CA ALA A 35 23.67 2.92 -6.65
C ALA A 35 22.53 3.70 -7.32
N ASP A 36 21.81 3.09 -8.28
CA ASP A 36 20.69 3.71 -8.99
C ASP A 36 19.32 3.30 -8.44
N TRP A 37 19.26 2.54 -7.34
CA TRP A 37 18.00 2.06 -6.76
C TRP A 37 17.22 3.11 -5.96
N PHE A 38 17.82 4.27 -5.71
CA PHE A 38 17.30 5.25 -4.75
C PHE A 38 16.48 6.35 -5.42
N TYR A 39 15.47 6.79 -4.70
CA TYR A 39 14.60 7.89 -5.07
C TYR A 39 14.31 8.75 -3.85
N ILE A 40 14.01 10.03 -4.07
CA ILE A 40 13.51 10.93 -3.04
C ILE A 40 12.12 11.45 -3.42
N PRO A 41 11.20 11.61 -2.44
CA PRO A 41 9.91 12.25 -2.70
C PRO A 41 10.14 13.69 -3.13
N SER A 42 9.38 14.13 -4.12
CA SER A 42 9.44 15.49 -4.66
C SER A 42 8.05 15.91 -5.15
N TRP A 43 7.89 17.20 -5.39
CA TRP A 43 6.63 17.77 -5.85
C TRP A 43 6.84 18.57 -7.13
N LYS A 44 6.21 18.11 -8.20
CA LYS A 44 6.25 18.79 -9.49
C LYS A 44 5.03 19.69 -9.63
N ARG A 45 5.28 20.98 -9.83
CA ARG A 45 4.22 21.91 -10.22
C ARG A 45 3.62 21.45 -11.54
N SER A 46 2.30 21.32 -11.56
CA SER A 46 1.56 20.81 -12.70
C SER A 46 0.37 21.72 -13.03
N LEU A 47 -0.09 21.68 -14.27
CA LEU A 47 -1.37 22.27 -14.65
C LEU A 47 -2.40 21.16 -14.67
N LEU A 48 -3.64 21.52 -14.35
CA LEU A 48 -4.73 20.57 -14.49
C LEU A 48 -5.02 20.35 -15.99
N PRO A 49 -5.16 19.09 -16.45
CA PRO A 49 -5.61 18.80 -17.82
C PRO A 49 -6.97 19.47 -18.10
N GLN A 50 -7.27 19.71 -19.38
CA GLN A 50 -8.54 20.35 -19.76
C GLN A 50 -9.74 19.59 -19.18
N SER A 51 -10.69 20.34 -18.61
CA SER A 51 -11.94 19.80 -18.09
C SER A 51 -12.73 19.13 -19.21
N CYS A 52 -13.23 17.93 -18.96
CA CYS A 52 -14.21 17.34 -19.87
C CYS A 52 -15.62 17.79 -19.45
N ARG A 53 -16.50 18.09 -20.41
CA ARG A 53 -17.91 18.35 -20.11
C ARG A 53 -18.56 17.04 -19.67
N LYS A 54 -18.71 16.89 -18.37
CA LYS A 54 -19.45 15.79 -17.74
C LYS A 54 -20.96 15.94 -17.96
N SER A 55 -21.67 14.81 -18.10
CA SER A 55 -23.13 14.75 -18.31
C SER A 55 -23.89 15.52 -17.21
N ALA A 56 -25.06 16.09 -17.52
CA ALA A 56 -25.89 16.77 -16.53
C ALA A 56 -26.42 15.82 -15.44
N ASP A 57 -26.55 14.53 -15.75
CA ASP A 57 -27.25 13.53 -14.92
C ASP A 57 -26.32 12.69 -14.02
N GLU A 58 -25.19 13.25 -13.60
CA GLU A 58 -24.28 12.55 -12.69
C GLU A 58 -24.79 12.59 -11.25
N LYS A 59 -24.76 11.42 -10.60
CA LYS A 59 -25.14 11.25 -9.20
C LYS A 59 -23.92 11.39 -8.29
N TRP A 60 -24.02 12.33 -7.35
CA TRP A 60 -22.94 12.71 -6.43
C TRP A 60 -23.29 12.36 -4.99
N LEU A 61 -22.33 11.76 -4.29
CA LEU A 61 -22.37 11.55 -2.84
C LEU A 61 -21.24 12.33 -2.18
N LEU A 62 -21.59 13.28 -1.31
CA LEU A 62 -20.63 14.14 -0.61
C LEU A 62 -20.64 13.86 0.89
N PHE A 63 -19.53 13.37 1.44
CA PHE A 63 -19.30 13.33 2.88
C PHE A 63 -18.76 14.67 3.32
N ILE A 64 -19.61 15.51 3.89
CA ILE A 64 -19.31 16.94 4.11
C ILE A 64 -18.62 17.18 5.46
N ASP A 65 -17.60 18.02 5.46
CA ASP A 65 -16.81 18.40 6.62
C ASP A 65 -17.54 19.36 7.57
N GLU A 66 -17.03 19.47 8.79
CA GLU A 66 -17.53 20.40 9.81
C GLU A 66 -17.07 21.85 9.59
N CYS A 67 -16.07 22.09 8.72
CA CYS A 67 -15.54 23.42 8.45
C CYS A 67 -16.43 24.22 7.48
N GLY A 68 -17.24 23.55 6.66
CA GLY A 68 -18.21 24.13 5.74
C GLY A 68 -17.82 24.10 4.25
N LEU A 69 -16.66 23.53 3.90
CA LEU A 69 -16.17 23.48 2.53
C LEU A 69 -17.10 22.61 1.65
N GLY A 70 -17.46 21.44 2.15
CA GLY A 70 -18.35 20.46 1.52
C GLY A 70 -19.76 20.99 1.31
N CYS A 71 -20.27 21.80 2.25
CA CYS A 71 -21.56 22.48 2.09
C CYS A 71 -21.56 23.42 0.88
N GLU A 72 -20.51 24.23 0.71
CA GLU A 72 -20.42 25.16 -0.42
C GLU A 72 -20.15 24.44 -1.74
N LEU A 73 -19.36 23.37 -1.75
CA LEU A 73 -19.20 22.49 -2.92
C LEU A 73 -20.53 21.86 -3.35
N ALA A 74 -21.30 21.34 -2.40
CA ALA A 74 -22.62 20.77 -2.68
C ALA A 74 -23.55 21.81 -3.31
N ASN A 75 -23.56 23.04 -2.80
CA ASN A 75 -24.34 24.15 -3.36
C ASN A 75 -23.91 24.49 -4.80
N ARG A 76 -22.60 24.51 -5.07
CA ARG A 76 -22.06 24.78 -6.41
C ARG A 76 -22.43 23.69 -7.41
N LEU A 77 -22.31 22.42 -7.02
CA LEU A 77 -22.68 21.27 -7.85
C LEU A 77 -24.19 21.26 -8.15
N LYS A 78 -25.05 21.53 -7.15
CA LYS A 78 -26.50 21.68 -7.34
C LYS A 78 -26.84 22.81 -8.31
N LYS A 79 -26.14 23.96 -8.22
CA LYS A 79 -26.30 25.08 -9.18
C LYS A 79 -25.86 24.72 -10.61
N GLN A 80 -24.98 23.73 -10.78
CA GLN A 80 -24.60 23.19 -12.09
C GLN A 80 -25.59 22.13 -12.61
N GLY A 81 -26.70 21.88 -11.89
CA GLY A 81 -27.73 20.93 -12.27
C GLY A 81 -27.41 19.46 -11.95
N LYS A 82 -26.39 19.21 -11.11
CA LYS A 82 -26.01 17.86 -10.69
C LYS A 82 -26.95 17.34 -9.60
N ASN A 83 -27.17 16.02 -9.57
CA ASN A 83 -27.87 15.36 -8.48
C ASN A 83 -26.90 15.11 -7.31
N VAL A 84 -27.17 15.70 -6.16
CA VAL A 84 -26.21 15.78 -5.04
C VAL A 84 -26.87 15.35 -3.73
N THR A 85 -26.42 14.21 -3.24
CA THR A 85 -26.67 13.70 -1.89
C THR A 85 -25.53 14.10 -0.96
N THR A 86 -25.86 14.56 0.25
CA THR A 86 -24.89 14.95 1.28
C THR A 86 -25.04 14.12 2.54
N VAL A 87 -23.91 13.76 3.14
CA VAL A 87 -23.81 12.95 4.37
C VAL A 87 -23.00 13.72 5.41
N LYS A 88 -23.58 13.92 6.59
CA LYS A 88 -22.94 14.54 7.75
C LYS A 88 -22.58 13.49 8.80
N VAL A 89 -21.58 13.80 9.62
CA VAL A 89 -21.34 13.06 10.86
C VAL A 89 -22.54 13.23 11.79
N GLY A 90 -23.05 12.12 12.33
CA GLY A 90 -24.11 12.07 13.34
C GLY A 90 -23.96 10.86 14.25
N GLU A 91 -24.92 10.65 15.15
CA GLU A 91 -24.87 9.53 16.10
C GLU A 91 -25.31 8.19 15.49
N LYS A 92 -26.12 8.24 14.42
CA LYS A 92 -26.69 7.09 13.72
C LYS A 92 -27.18 7.50 12.33
N PHE A 93 -27.56 6.50 11.52
CA PHE A 93 -28.27 6.73 10.27
C PHE A 93 -29.55 7.52 10.51
N THR A 94 -29.69 8.68 9.86
CA THR A 94 -30.94 9.47 9.87
C THR A 94 -31.08 10.26 8.58
N LYS A 95 -32.23 10.11 7.91
CA LYS A 95 -32.64 10.95 6.79
C LYS A 95 -33.21 12.26 7.34
N LEU A 96 -32.48 13.36 7.17
CA LEU A 96 -32.91 14.69 7.63
C LEU A 96 -33.90 15.31 6.65
N SER A 97 -33.64 15.17 5.36
CA SER A 97 -34.51 15.58 4.26
C SER A 97 -34.12 14.81 3.00
N GLU A 98 -34.82 15.05 1.89
CA GLU A 98 -34.44 14.51 0.58
C GLU A 98 -32.99 14.88 0.24
N GLY A 99 -32.16 13.88 -0.06
CA GLY A 99 -30.73 14.04 -0.39
C GLY A 99 -29.84 14.49 0.78
N ILE A 100 -30.30 14.50 2.03
CA ILE A 100 -29.50 14.91 3.20
C ILE A 100 -29.61 13.87 4.32
N TYR A 101 -28.47 13.30 4.68
CA TYR A 101 -28.35 12.20 5.64
C TYR A 101 -27.33 12.53 6.72
N THR A 102 -27.48 11.89 7.88
CA THR A 102 -26.43 11.75 8.89
C THR A 102 -26.11 10.28 9.07
N ILE A 103 -24.84 9.94 9.32
CA ILE A 103 -24.43 8.60 9.73
C ILE A 103 -23.35 8.69 10.81
N ASN A 104 -23.23 7.64 11.61
CA ASN A 104 -22.11 7.45 12.53
C ASN A 104 -20.90 6.93 11.76
N PRO A 105 -19.78 7.69 11.71
CA PRO A 105 -18.62 7.27 10.94
C PRO A 105 -17.95 5.99 11.46
N TYR A 106 -18.24 5.59 12.69
CA TYR A 106 -17.69 4.41 13.36
C TYR A 106 -18.61 3.18 13.31
N ASN A 107 -19.79 3.31 12.68
CA ASN A 107 -20.76 2.22 12.53
C ASN A 107 -20.84 1.78 11.07
N TYR A 108 -20.41 0.55 10.78
CA TYR A 108 -20.51 -0.06 9.46
C TYR A 108 -21.96 -0.08 8.93
N GLU A 109 -22.92 -0.47 9.78
CA GLU A 109 -24.33 -0.64 9.41
C GLU A 109 -24.98 0.64 8.87
N ASP A 110 -24.52 1.81 9.31
CA ASP A 110 -25.06 3.08 8.83
C ASP A 110 -24.65 3.38 7.38
N TYR A 111 -23.45 2.95 6.94
CA TYR A 111 -23.02 3.08 5.54
C TYR A 111 -23.81 2.12 4.65
N ASP A 112 -24.04 0.89 5.13
CA ASP A 112 -24.80 -0.11 4.40
C ASP A 112 -26.27 0.32 4.24
N THR A 113 -26.88 0.83 5.31
CA THR A 113 -28.23 1.40 5.30
C THR A 113 -28.32 2.57 4.32
N LEU A 114 -27.33 3.47 4.32
CA LEU A 114 -27.27 4.60 3.40
C LEU A 114 -27.22 4.14 1.94
N LEU A 115 -26.29 3.25 1.58
CA LEU A 115 -26.15 2.79 0.20
C LEU A 115 -27.38 2.00 -0.25
N THR A 116 -27.95 1.15 0.61
CA THR A 116 -29.20 0.44 0.34
C THR A 116 -30.34 1.40 0.03
N GLU A 117 -30.51 2.47 0.82
CA GLU A 117 -31.54 3.48 0.53
C GLU A 117 -31.28 4.19 -0.82
N LEU A 118 -30.03 4.57 -1.10
CA LEU A 118 -29.70 5.24 -2.35
C LEU A 118 -29.94 4.34 -3.57
N ILE A 119 -29.60 3.05 -3.48
CA ILE A 119 -29.88 2.08 -4.55
C ILE A 119 -31.40 1.94 -4.77
N ALA A 120 -32.18 1.83 -3.69
CA ALA A 120 -33.64 1.73 -3.78
C ALA A 120 -34.29 2.98 -4.40
N LEU A 121 -33.68 4.15 -4.24
CA LEU A 121 -34.10 5.42 -4.86
C LEU A 121 -33.58 5.59 -6.29
N ASN A 122 -32.84 4.63 -6.84
CA ASN A 122 -32.11 4.77 -8.10
C ASN A 122 -31.16 5.98 -8.06
N GLU A 123 -30.48 6.19 -6.93
CA GLU A 123 -29.54 7.28 -6.65
C GLU A 123 -28.11 6.75 -6.41
N THR A 124 -27.77 5.58 -6.96
CA THR A 124 -26.43 4.98 -6.86
C THR A 124 -25.36 5.97 -7.34
N PRO A 125 -24.36 6.30 -6.50
CA PRO A 125 -23.39 7.35 -6.81
C PRO A 125 -22.41 6.90 -7.90
N GLN A 126 -22.05 7.84 -8.77
CA GLN A 126 -20.96 7.70 -9.75
C GLN A 126 -19.72 8.50 -9.34
N ASN A 127 -19.94 9.52 -8.51
CA ASN A 127 -18.92 10.44 -8.02
C ASN A 127 -19.08 10.57 -6.50
N ILE A 128 -18.01 10.29 -5.76
CA ILE A 128 -17.94 10.44 -4.31
C ILE A 128 -16.86 11.46 -3.98
N ALA A 129 -17.22 12.53 -3.28
CA ALA A 129 -16.25 13.41 -2.65
C ALA A 129 -16.28 13.19 -1.14
N TYR A 130 -15.15 12.76 -0.60
CA TYR A 130 -14.97 12.45 0.80
C TYR A 130 -14.20 13.60 1.47
N LEU A 131 -14.89 14.44 2.24
CA LEU A 131 -14.29 15.62 2.89
C LEU A 131 -14.16 15.47 4.41
N TRP A 132 -14.47 14.32 5.00
CA TRP A 132 -14.26 14.11 6.44
C TRP A 132 -12.79 14.10 6.85
N SER A 133 -11.87 14.02 5.90
CA SER A 133 -10.44 14.27 6.11
C SER A 133 -10.08 15.76 6.21
N ILE A 134 -11.06 16.66 6.30
CA ILE A 134 -10.86 18.10 6.52
C ILE A 134 -11.14 18.43 7.99
N SER A 135 -10.14 19.00 8.66
CA SER A 135 -10.22 19.45 10.05
C SER A 135 -9.65 20.86 10.24
N SER A 136 -10.13 21.59 11.25
CA SER A 136 -9.52 22.85 11.69
C SER A 136 -8.15 22.61 12.33
N LEU A 137 -7.23 23.57 12.18
CA LEU A 137 -5.86 23.48 12.72
C LEU A 137 -5.82 23.34 14.25
N ASP A 138 -6.83 23.83 14.96
CA ASP A 138 -6.90 23.85 16.43
C ASP A 138 -7.40 22.54 17.08
N THR A 139 -7.78 21.54 16.30
CA THR A 139 -8.34 20.28 16.82
C THR A 139 -7.57 19.06 16.32
N PRO A 140 -6.41 18.72 16.90
CA PRO A 140 -5.91 17.36 16.82
C PRO A 140 -6.88 16.46 17.60
N LYS A 141 -7.80 15.81 16.88
CA LYS A 141 -8.54 14.67 17.43
C LYS A 141 -7.57 13.49 17.39
N LEU A 142 -6.71 13.38 18.41
CA LEU A 142 -5.86 12.19 18.58
C LEU A 142 -6.72 10.94 18.77
N GLY A 143 -6.35 9.85 18.11
CA GLY A 143 -6.55 8.50 18.62
C GLY A 143 -7.73 7.72 18.08
N ASP A 144 -8.14 7.94 16.82
CA ASP A 144 -9.28 7.20 16.26
C ASP A 144 -9.13 6.76 14.80
N PHE A 145 -8.12 7.23 14.06
CA PHE A 145 -7.92 6.91 12.64
C PHE A 145 -9.23 7.01 11.82
N LEU A 146 -10.01 8.06 12.10
CA LEU A 146 -11.37 8.26 11.59
C LEU A 146 -11.42 8.11 10.07
N GLU A 147 -10.53 8.81 9.37
CA GLU A 147 -10.47 8.87 7.91
C GLU A 147 -10.23 7.48 7.30
N LEU A 148 -9.32 6.71 7.91
CA LEU A 148 -9.00 5.35 7.48
C LEU A 148 -10.20 4.41 7.70
N LYS A 149 -10.75 4.40 8.92
CA LYS A 149 -11.88 3.53 9.30
C LYS A 149 -13.13 3.84 8.48
N SER A 150 -13.47 5.11 8.36
CA SER A 150 -14.65 5.58 7.65
C SER A 150 -14.55 5.31 6.14
N LEU A 151 -13.40 5.59 5.52
CA LEU A 151 -13.20 5.24 4.11
C LEU A 151 -13.23 3.73 3.91
N LEU A 152 -12.64 2.94 4.83
CA LEU A 152 -12.72 1.49 4.79
C LEU A 152 -14.17 0.99 4.77
N PHE A 153 -15.01 1.43 5.72
CA PHE A 153 -16.42 1.04 5.78
C PHE A 153 -17.19 1.44 4.51
N LEU A 154 -16.90 2.62 3.95
CA LEU A 154 -17.48 3.03 2.67
C LEU A 154 -17.11 2.04 1.55
N ILE A 155 -15.85 1.63 1.44
CA ILE A 155 -15.45 0.70 0.36
C ILE A 155 -16.01 -0.70 0.59
N GLN A 156 -15.99 -1.20 1.83
CA GLN A 156 -16.58 -2.50 2.16
C GLN A 156 -18.08 -2.55 1.82
N THR A 157 -18.82 -1.49 2.13
CA THR A 157 -20.26 -1.44 1.80
C THR A 157 -20.50 -1.28 0.29
N LEU A 158 -19.66 -0.57 -0.45
CA LEU A 158 -19.73 -0.55 -1.91
C LEU A 158 -19.54 -1.96 -2.52
N ASP A 159 -18.64 -2.77 -1.93
CA ASP A 159 -18.40 -4.16 -2.33
C ASP A 159 -19.57 -5.08 -1.97
N THR A 160 -20.09 -5.00 -0.74
CA THR A 160 -21.28 -5.76 -0.30
C THR A 160 -22.49 -5.50 -1.20
N GLN A 161 -22.68 -4.23 -1.60
CA GLN A 161 -23.76 -3.82 -2.50
C GLN A 161 -23.49 -4.14 -3.99
N LYS A 162 -22.34 -4.77 -4.31
CA LYS A 162 -21.94 -5.21 -5.65
C LYS A 162 -21.95 -4.10 -6.69
N ILE A 163 -21.49 -2.90 -6.31
CA ILE A 163 -21.41 -1.78 -7.23
C ILE A 163 -20.25 -2.00 -8.20
N THR A 164 -20.57 -2.46 -9.41
CA THR A 164 -19.62 -2.80 -10.48
C THR A 164 -19.43 -1.69 -11.51
N GLU A 165 -20.27 -0.66 -11.48
CA GLU A 165 -20.13 0.50 -12.35
C GLU A 165 -18.87 1.33 -12.02
N ARG A 166 -18.45 2.15 -12.98
CA ARG A 166 -17.28 3.01 -12.80
C ARG A 166 -17.57 4.08 -11.74
N LEU A 167 -16.74 4.11 -10.70
CA LEU A 167 -16.85 5.04 -9.59
C LEU A 167 -15.63 5.96 -9.55
N GLN A 168 -15.84 7.23 -9.23
CA GLN A 168 -14.75 8.16 -8.91
C GLN A 168 -14.84 8.55 -7.45
N ILE A 169 -13.74 8.41 -6.71
CA ILE A 169 -13.62 8.82 -5.32
C ILE A 169 -12.51 9.87 -5.21
N TRP A 170 -12.85 11.04 -4.67
CA TRP A 170 -11.89 12.06 -4.28
C TRP A 170 -11.86 12.18 -2.76
N VAL A 171 -10.76 11.78 -2.15
CA VAL A 171 -10.46 12.03 -0.74
C VAL A 171 -9.83 13.41 -0.63
N VAL A 172 -10.59 14.38 -0.13
CA VAL A 172 -10.16 15.76 0.05
C VAL A 172 -9.66 15.92 1.48
N SER A 173 -8.39 16.32 1.63
CA SER A 173 -7.70 16.35 2.91
C SER A 173 -6.97 17.67 3.17
N ASN A 174 -6.57 17.86 4.41
CA ASN A 174 -5.55 18.84 4.81
C ASN A 174 -4.60 18.22 5.83
N GLN A 175 -3.37 18.75 5.91
CA GLN A 175 -2.33 18.38 6.89
C GLN A 175 -1.71 16.98 6.68
N ILE A 176 -1.86 16.35 5.50
CA ILE A 176 -1.31 14.99 5.30
C ILE A 176 -0.12 14.91 4.34
N GLN A 177 0.25 16.03 3.69
CA GLN A 177 1.37 16.09 2.75
C GLN A 177 2.33 17.24 3.08
N GLU A 178 3.63 16.93 3.17
CA GLU A 178 4.69 17.93 3.18
C GLU A 178 5.08 18.27 1.73
N VAL A 179 4.87 19.52 1.32
CA VAL A 179 5.15 19.97 -0.07
C VAL A 179 6.28 20.97 -0.09
N ASN A 180 6.25 21.95 0.81
CA ASN A 180 7.27 22.99 0.89
C ASN A 180 7.94 23.09 2.27
N GLY A 181 7.57 22.22 3.21
CA GLY A 181 8.17 22.11 4.54
C GLY A 181 7.57 23.06 5.59
N ASN A 182 6.58 23.86 5.23
CA ASN A 182 5.89 24.76 6.18
C ASN A 182 4.53 24.21 6.64
N GLU A 183 4.14 23.03 6.16
CA GLU A 183 2.88 22.41 6.50
C GLU A 183 2.95 21.71 7.87
N THR A 184 1.96 21.96 8.73
CA THR A 184 1.73 21.13 9.92
C THR A 184 1.17 19.79 9.49
N LEU A 185 1.85 18.70 9.84
CA LEU A 185 1.46 17.35 9.48
C LEU A 185 0.67 16.65 10.58
N ASP A 186 -0.35 15.90 10.18
CA ASP A 186 -1.13 14.97 10.98
C ASP A 186 -0.88 13.53 10.47
N PRO A 187 0.02 12.78 11.13
CA PRO A 187 0.37 11.42 10.72
C PRO A 187 -0.79 10.42 10.79
N GLU A 188 -1.77 10.63 11.67
CA GLU A 188 -2.91 9.73 11.81
C GLU A 188 -3.80 9.84 10.57
N LYS A 189 -4.12 11.06 10.16
CA LYS A 189 -4.90 11.32 8.94
C LYS A 189 -4.22 10.81 7.69
N ALA A 190 -2.89 10.90 7.63
CA ALA A 190 -2.11 10.47 6.47
C ALA A 190 -2.30 8.97 6.12
N THR A 191 -2.67 8.14 7.10
CA THR A 191 -2.94 6.70 6.89
C THR A 191 -3.95 6.41 5.77
N VAL A 192 -4.91 7.32 5.53
CA VAL A 192 -5.93 7.18 4.48
C VAL A 192 -5.31 7.06 3.07
N LEU A 193 -4.10 7.59 2.86
CA LEU A 193 -3.39 7.45 1.58
C LEU A 193 -3.05 6.00 1.25
N GLY A 194 -2.85 5.15 2.28
CA GLY A 194 -2.67 3.72 2.11
C GLY A 194 -3.85 3.10 1.36
N LEU A 195 -5.07 3.37 1.83
CA LEU A 195 -6.29 2.92 1.13
C LEU A 195 -6.44 3.59 -0.24
N CYS A 196 -6.17 4.89 -0.36
CA CYS A 196 -6.27 5.58 -1.67
C CYS A 196 -5.42 4.90 -2.75
N LYS A 197 -4.27 4.32 -2.38
CA LYS A 197 -3.38 3.59 -3.28
C LYS A 197 -3.86 2.17 -3.55
N VAL A 198 -4.44 1.49 -2.56
CA VAL A 198 -4.84 0.07 -2.63
C VAL A 198 -6.22 -0.13 -3.25
N ILE A 199 -7.18 0.75 -2.98
CA ILE A 199 -8.56 0.69 -3.53
C ILE A 199 -8.57 0.44 -5.04
N PRO A 200 -7.91 1.25 -5.90
CA PRO A 200 -7.95 1.03 -7.35
C PRO A 200 -7.23 -0.26 -7.80
N GLN A 201 -6.37 -0.85 -6.96
CA GLN A 201 -5.72 -2.12 -7.26
C GLN A 201 -6.62 -3.32 -6.94
N GLU A 202 -7.44 -3.21 -5.88
CA GLU A 202 -8.41 -4.25 -5.50
C GLU A 202 -9.72 -4.14 -6.27
N TYR A 203 -10.13 -2.91 -6.62
CA TYR A 203 -11.36 -2.56 -7.31
C TYR A 203 -11.07 -1.76 -8.59
N PRO A 204 -10.82 -2.45 -9.73
CA PRO A 204 -10.49 -1.80 -11.02
C PRO A 204 -11.56 -0.82 -11.53
N ASN A 205 -12.81 -0.95 -11.08
CA ASN A 205 -13.89 -0.02 -11.42
C ASN A 205 -13.84 1.29 -10.63
N ILE A 206 -13.07 1.36 -9.54
CA ILE A 206 -12.97 2.52 -8.66
C ILE A 206 -11.67 3.28 -8.93
N ILE A 207 -11.77 4.56 -9.31
CA ILE A 207 -10.62 5.45 -9.31
C ILE A 207 -10.62 6.26 -8.03
N CYS A 208 -9.57 6.10 -7.22
CA CYS A 208 -9.40 6.84 -5.98
C CYS A 208 -8.26 7.86 -6.12
N ARG A 209 -8.54 9.12 -5.78
CA ARG A 209 -7.55 10.21 -5.77
C ARG A 209 -7.57 10.93 -4.43
N ASN A 210 -6.41 11.32 -3.95
CA ASN A 210 -6.26 12.22 -2.83
C ASN A 210 -5.90 13.64 -3.30
N ILE A 211 -6.56 14.64 -2.74
CA ILE A 211 -6.26 16.04 -2.99
C ILE A 211 -6.11 16.77 -1.65
N ASP A 212 -4.88 17.17 -1.33
CA ASP A 212 -4.54 17.83 -0.08
C ASP A 212 -4.43 19.35 -0.23
N PHE A 213 -5.00 20.11 0.71
CA PHE A 213 -5.03 21.56 0.69
C PHE A 213 -4.51 22.16 2.00
N VAL A 214 -4.12 23.43 1.93
CA VAL A 214 -3.93 24.26 3.13
C VAL A 214 -5.22 25.03 3.38
N LEU A 215 -5.77 24.88 4.57
CA LEU A 215 -6.88 25.70 5.05
C LEU A 215 -6.32 26.86 5.88
N ASN A 216 -6.77 28.07 5.56
CA ASN A 216 -6.53 29.23 6.41
C ASN A 216 -7.66 29.28 7.46
N ASP A 217 -7.38 29.80 8.66
CA ASP A 217 -8.32 29.86 9.81
C ASP A 217 -9.65 30.61 9.53
N SER A 218 -9.80 31.24 8.38
CA SER A 218 -11.05 31.90 7.98
C SER A 218 -12.06 30.89 7.46
N ARG A 219 -13.25 30.83 8.09
CA ARG A 219 -14.45 30.16 7.54
C ARG A 219 -14.91 30.75 6.20
N ASP A 220 -14.33 31.86 5.77
CA ASP A 220 -14.39 32.36 4.40
C ASP A 220 -13.44 31.54 3.52
N PHE A 221 -13.95 30.42 3.00
CA PHE A 221 -13.25 29.68 1.96
C PHE A 221 -13.03 30.60 0.75
N ASN A 222 -11.77 30.85 0.40
CA ASN A 222 -11.46 31.57 -0.82
C ASN A 222 -12.12 30.87 -2.01
N SER A 223 -12.82 31.63 -2.87
CA SER A 223 -13.48 31.12 -4.08
C SER A 223 -12.57 30.22 -4.92
N ASN A 224 -11.27 30.50 -4.88
CA ASN A 224 -10.23 29.74 -5.55
C ASN A 224 -10.14 28.25 -5.13
N ILE A 225 -10.25 27.91 -3.83
CA ILE A 225 -10.18 26.49 -3.39
C ILE A 225 -11.36 25.71 -3.96
N LEU A 226 -12.55 26.31 -3.92
CA LEU A 226 -13.76 25.71 -4.48
C LEU A 226 -13.63 25.51 -6.00
N ASP A 227 -13.10 26.50 -6.71
CA ASP A 227 -12.89 26.42 -8.16
C ASP A 227 -11.84 25.37 -8.53
N GLN A 228 -10.76 25.25 -7.76
CA GLN A 228 -9.73 24.22 -7.91
C GLN A 228 -10.30 22.82 -7.73
N LEU A 229 -11.07 22.60 -6.65
CA LEU A 229 -11.71 21.31 -6.37
C LEU A 229 -12.72 20.92 -7.45
N LEU A 230 -13.61 21.85 -7.85
CA LEU A 230 -14.56 21.59 -8.93
C LEU A 230 -13.87 21.29 -10.27
N SER A 231 -12.71 21.91 -10.51
CA SER A 231 -11.89 21.62 -11.68
C SER A 231 -11.32 20.21 -11.61
N GLU A 232 -10.73 19.80 -10.47
CA GLU A 232 -10.23 18.42 -10.25
C GLU A 232 -11.32 17.37 -10.42
N PHE A 233 -12.51 17.64 -9.89
CA PHE A 233 -13.69 16.79 -10.01
C PHE A 233 -14.14 16.58 -11.46
N SER A 234 -13.78 17.49 -12.35
CA SER A 234 -14.16 17.48 -13.76
C SER A 234 -13.02 17.05 -14.70
N ALA A 235 -11.79 16.95 -14.18
CA ALA A 235 -10.60 16.67 -15.00
C ALA A 235 -10.41 15.17 -15.25
N LEU A 236 -9.95 14.84 -16.46
CA LEU A 236 -9.45 13.50 -16.81
C LEU A 236 -7.97 13.40 -16.43
N SER A 237 -7.70 13.38 -15.13
CA SER A 237 -6.34 13.30 -14.59
C SER A 237 -5.99 11.87 -14.18
N SER A 238 -4.78 11.40 -14.50
CA SER A 238 -4.20 10.17 -13.94
C SER A 238 -3.42 10.41 -12.64
N ASP A 239 -3.28 11.67 -12.22
CA ASP A 239 -2.57 12.01 -10.99
C ASP A 239 -3.42 11.61 -9.78
N THR A 240 -2.88 10.75 -8.91
CA THR A 240 -3.60 10.16 -7.76
C THR A 240 -3.35 10.90 -6.46
N VAL A 241 -2.16 11.48 -6.27
CA VAL A 241 -1.79 12.24 -5.07
C VAL A 241 -1.43 13.65 -5.50
N VAL A 242 -2.32 14.59 -5.17
CA VAL A 242 -2.24 15.99 -5.57
C VAL A 242 -2.28 16.87 -4.32
N ALA A 243 -1.52 17.95 -4.35
CA ALA A 243 -1.58 18.96 -3.30
C ALA A 243 -1.74 20.35 -3.91
N TYR A 244 -2.55 21.18 -3.27
CA TYR A 244 -2.67 22.60 -3.56
C TYR A 244 -2.01 23.40 -2.45
N ARG A 245 -1.03 24.22 -2.83
CA ARG A 245 -0.39 25.20 -1.96
C ARG A 245 -0.61 26.56 -2.58
N HIS A 246 -1.42 27.38 -1.92
CA HIS A 246 -1.91 28.65 -2.46
C HIS A 246 -2.60 28.46 -3.83
N ASN A 247 -2.01 29.00 -4.91
CA ASN A 247 -2.60 28.98 -6.25
C ASN A 247 -1.98 27.89 -7.16
N TYR A 248 -1.15 27.02 -6.59
CA TYR A 248 -0.37 26.07 -7.36
C TYR A 248 -0.78 24.65 -7.04
N ARG A 249 -1.05 23.90 -8.12
CA ARG A 249 -1.25 22.47 -8.13
C ARG A 249 0.10 21.77 -8.19
N TRP A 250 0.31 20.83 -7.29
CA TRP A 250 1.50 20.01 -7.16
C TRP A 250 1.11 18.54 -7.26
N VAL A 251 1.91 17.78 -7.98
CA VAL A 251 1.76 16.33 -8.11
C VAL A 251 2.96 15.68 -7.47
N GLN A 252 2.71 14.65 -6.64
CA GLN A 252 3.79 13.89 -6.01
C GLN A 252 4.55 13.13 -7.10
N VAL A 253 5.86 13.28 -7.10
CA VAL A 253 6.79 12.57 -7.98
C VAL A 253 7.95 12.04 -7.15
N PHE A 254 8.70 11.10 -7.72
CA PHE A 254 9.87 10.52 -7.07
C PHE A 254 11.07 10.70 -7.99
N GLU A 255 12.03 11.52 -7.58
CA GLU A 255 13.20 11.83 -8.38
C GLU A 255 14.28 10.78 -8.12
N PRO A 256 14.85 10.15 -9.16
CA PRO A 256 15.93 9.18 -8.99
C PRO A 256 17.19 9.88 -8.47
N VAL A 257 17.87 9.24 -7.52
CA VAL A 257 19.11 9.72 -6.93
C VAL A 257 20.16 8.63 -7.02
N HIS A 258 21.35 8.99 -7.49
CA HIS A 258 22.50 8.11 -7.50
C HIS A 258 23.24 8.20 -6.17
N LEU A 259 23.25 7.13 -5.39
CA LEU A 259 23.99 7.07 -4.11
C LEU A 259 25.20 6.15 -4.25
N SER A 260 26.37 6.75 -4.37
CA SER A 260 27.63 6.02 -4.44
C SER A 260 27.97 5.35 -3.11
N ALA A 261 28.77 4.27 -3.17
CA ALA A 261 29.26 3.58 -1.99
C ALA A 261 30.03 4.53 -1.07
N VAL A 262 29.75 4.45 0.24
CA VAL A 262 30.49 5.21 1.25
C VAL A 262 31.54 4.30 1.86
N GLU A 263 32.81 4.62 1.63
CA GLU A 263 33.95 3.89 2.18
C GLU A 263 34.61 4.60 3.37
N GLU A 264 34.44 5.93 3.49
CA GLU A 264 35.04 6.76 4.56
C GLU A 264 34.02 7.73 5.19
N ASN A 265 34.23 8.11 6.46
CA ASN A 265 33.41 9.07 7.23
C ASN A 265 31.93 8.72 7.41
N THR A 266 31.64 7.44 7.62
CA THR A 266 30.28 7.00 7.94
C THR A 266 29.96 7.26 9.43
N PRO A 267 28.68 7.52 9.81
CA PRO A 267 28.34 7.87 11.20
C PRO A 267 28.44 6.68 12.17
N GLN A 268 28.59 5.45 11.66
CA GLN A 268 28.75 4.27 12.50
C GLN A 268 30.15 4.24 13.11
N ARG A 269 30.19 4.09 14.44
CA ARG A 269 31.42 4.01 15.22
C ARG A 269 31.88 2.57 15.41
N LYS A 270 33.21 2.39 15.39
CA LYS A 270 33.84 1.17 15.92
C LYS A 270 33.55 1.09 17.43
N HIS A 271 33.11 -0.07 17.89
CA HIS A 271 32.60 -0.30 19.25
C HIS A 271 31.40 0.58 19.64
N GLY A 272 30.67 1.09 18.64
CA GLY A 272 29.42 1.82 18.86
C GLY A 272 28.35 0.95 19.52
N VAL A 273 27.34 1.63 20.07
CA VAL A 273 26.20 1.00 20.74
C VAL A 273 24.96 1.31 19.92
N TYR A 274 24.32 0.27 19.38
CA TYR A 274 23.18 0.42 18.48
C TYR A 274 21.93 -0.20 19.06
N LEU A 275 20.85 0.56 19.03
CA LEU A 275 19.54 0.17 19.56
C LEU A 275 18.63 -0.31 18.42
N PHE A 276 17.94 -1.42 18.66
CA PHE A 276 16.93 -2.03 17.80
C PHE A 276 15.60 -2.13 18.57
N PRO A 277 14.81 -1.04 18.63
CA PRO A 277 13.53 -1.05 19.36
C PRO A 277 12.44 -1.85 18.64
N GLY A 278 12.64 -2.18 17.37
CA GLY A 278 11.76 -3.06 16.58
C GLY A 278 11.92 -4.55 16.89
N GLY A 279 12.89 -4.91 17.75
CA GLY A 279 13.19 -6.30 18.11
C GLY A 279 14.03 -7.03 17.05
N LEU A 280 13.86 -8.35 16.99
CA LEU A 280 14.67 -9.28 16.17
C LEU A 280 14.05 -9.60 14.79
N ASP A 281 13.62 -8.58 14.07
CA ASP A 281 13.17 -8.74 12.69
C ASP A 281 14.33 -9.10 11.73
N SER A 282 14.00 -9.65 10.56
CA SER A 282 15.02 -10.21 9.65
C SER A 282 16.00 -9.14 9.12
N LEU A 283 15.52 -7.94 8.77
CA LEU A 283 16.38 -6.88 8.26
C LEU A 283 17.24 -6.28 9.38
N GLY A 284 16.66 -6.05 10.55
CA GLY A 284 17.40 -5.66 11.75
C GLY A 284 18.55 -6.61 12.07
N VAL A 285 18.33 -7.93 11.97
CA VAL A 285 19.37 -8.94 12.18
C VAL A 285 20.45 -8.90 11.11
N VAL A 286 20.11 -8.68 9.84
CA VAL A 286 21.12 -8.52 8.75
C VAL A 286 22.03 -7.32 9.02
N ILE A 287 21.44 -6.17 9.39
CA ILE A 287 22.20 -4.97 9.74
C ILE A 287 23.04 -5.21 11.00
N ALA A 288 22.51 -5.90 12.00
CA ALA A 288 23.22 -6.27 13.22
C ALA A 288 24.43 -7.19 12.95
N LYS A 289 24.30 -8.18 12.05
CA LYS A 289 25.42 -9.04 11.59
C LYS A 289 26.53 -8.18 10.97
N TYR A 290 26.18 -7.22 10.12
CA TYR A 290 27.14 -6.29 9.51
C TYR A 290 27.86 -5.44 10.57
N LEU A 291 27.12 -4.78 11.47
CA LEU A 291 27.69 -3.94 12.52
C LEU A 291 28.60 -4.74 13.47
N THR A 292 28.28 -6.01 13.73
CA THR A 292 29.12 -6.91 14.52
C THR A 292 30.44 -7.20 13.80
N LYS A 293 30.36 -7.71 12.57
CA LYS A 293 31.55 -8.16 11.81
C LYS A 293 32.51 -7.01 11.49
N THR A 294 31.97 -5.84 11.14
CA THR A 294 32.78 -4.72 10.66
C THR A 294 33.19 -3.77 11.78
N LEU A 295 32.33 -3.55 12.78
CA LEU A 295 32.52 -2.49 13.78
C LEU A 295 32.64 -2.99 15.22
N GLN A 296 32.51 -4.30 15.48
CA GLN A 296 32.59 -4.88 16.83
C GLN A 296 31.61 -4.19 17.80
N ALA A 297 30.41 -3.92 17.30
CA ALA A 297 29.39 -3.14 17.99
C ALA A 297 28.79 -3.87 19.20
N LYS A 298 28.28 -3.07 20.16
CA LYS A 298 27.32 -3.53 21.15
C LYS A 298 25.91 -3.37 20.59
N LEU A 299 25.12 -4.43 20.62
CA LEU A 299 23.76 -4.46 20.07
C LEU A 299 22.76 -4.53 21.22
N ILE A 300 21.75 -3.66 21.21
CA ILE A 300 20.66 -3.66 22.19
C ILE A 300 19.36 -3.95 21.45
N PHE A 301 18.70 -5.04 21.79
CA PHE A 301 17.37 -5.38 21.29
C PHE A 301 16.33 -5.19 22.38
N ILE A 302 15.15 -4.71 22.01
CA ILE A 302 14.01 -4.61 22.93
C ILE A 302 13.01 -5.70 22.57
N GLU A 303 12.66 -6.52 23.55
CA GLU A 303 11.59 -7.52 23.44
C GLU A 303 10.61 -7.33 24.61
N ASN A 304 9.42 -7.92 24.49
CA ASN A 304 8.41 -7.83 25.54
C ASN A 304 8.75 -8.74 26.75
N PHE A 305 7.99 -8.63 27.84
CA PHE A 305 8.21 -9.45 29.04
C PHE A 305 7.87 -10.93 28.87
N THR A 306 7.15 -11.30 27.80
CA THR A 306 6.92 -12.72 27.47
C THR A 306 8.14 -13.40 26.87
N PHE A 307 9.16 -12.63 26.47
CA PHE A 307 10.42 -13.16 25.99
C PHE A 307 11.26 -13.71 27.17
N PRO A 308 11.81 -14.93 27.08
CA PRO A 308 12.52 -15.58 28.18
C PRO A 308 13.82 -14.86 28.56
N GLU A 309 14.32 -15.12 29.78
CA GLU A 309 15.67 -14.71 30.17
C GLU A 309 16.74 -15.58 29.49
N LYS A 310 17.98 -15.08 29.46
CA LYS A 310 19.07 -15.72 28.70
C LYS A 310 19.41 -17.13 29.21
N ASP A 311 19.29 -17.36 30.51
CA ASP A 311 19.49 -18.67 31.15
C ASP A 311 18.37 -19.67 30.82
N GLU A 312 17.20 -19.19 30.41
CA GLU A 312 16.06 -20.02 30.03
C GLU A 312 16.06 -20.42 28.54
N TYR A 313 16.93 -19.83 27.71
CA TYR A 313 16.93 -20.06 26.25
C TYR A 313 17.06 -21.53 25.85
N SER A 314 17.97 -22.27 26.50
CA SER A 314 18.17 -23.70 26.19
C SER A 314 16.91 -24.51 26.49
N GLN A 315 16.28 -24.27 27.65
CA GLN A 315 15.05 -24.94 28.03
C GLN A 315 13.89 -24.55 27.09
N TRP A 316 13.80 -23.29 26.66
CA TRP A 316 12.79 -22.85 25.70
C TRP A 316 12.91 -23.59 24.37
N LEU A 317 14.11 -23.65 23.80
CA LEU A 317 14.39 -24.31 22.52
C LEU A 317 14.15 -25.83 22.55
N GLU A 318 14.27 -26.47 23.72
CA GLU A 318 13.96 -27.89 23.89
C GLU A 318 12.45 -28.17 24.03
N THR A 319 11.70 -27.22 24.59
CA THR A 319 10.27 -27.38 24.91
C THR A 319 9.33 -26.86 23.83
N HIS A 320 9.82 -26.03 22.91
CA HIS A 320 9.03 -25.40 21.85
C HIS A 320 9.48 -25.86 20.45
N THR A 321 8.56 -25.77 19.48
CA THR A 321 8.82 -26.24 18.12
C THR A 321 9.78 -25.31 17.37
N GLN A 322 10.28 -25.77 16.22
CA GLN A 322 11.11 -24.90 15.37
C GLN A 322 10.36 -23.72 14.76
N GLU A 323 9.04 -23.84 14.65
CA GLU A 323 8.15 -22.85 14.04
C GLU A 323 7.68 -21.77 15.03
N ASP A 324 7.95 -21.96 16.33
CA ASP A 324 7.71 -20.98 17.39
C ASP A 324 8.50 -19.68 17.14
N GLU A 325 7.81 -18.53 17.25
CA GLU A 325 8.38 -17.22 16.95
C GLU A 325 9.53 -16.87 17.92
N VAL A 326 9.34 -17.16 19.21
CA VAL A 326 10.34 -16.91 20.25
C VAL A 326 11.59 -17.76 20.00
N SER A 327 11.41 -19.03 19.65
CA SER A 327 12.50 -19.93 19.25
C SER A 327 13.27 -19.41 18.04
N GLY A 328 12.57 -18.86 17.04
CA GLY A 328 13.20 -18.20 15.89
C GLY A 328 14.05 -16.99 16.29
N LYS A 329 13.55 -16.15 17.20
CA LYS A 329 14.27 -14.99 17.75
C LYS A 329 15.50 -15.39 18.57
N ILE A 330 15.38 -16.40 19.43
CA ILE A 330 16.52 -16.93 20.22
C ILE A 330 17.63 -17.44 19.29
N ARG A 331 17.30 -18.19 18.23
CA ARG A 331 18.31 -18.65 17.26
C ARG A 331 19.01 -17.49 16.55
N LYS A 332 18.29 -16.43 16.18
CA LYS A 332 18.87 -15.22 15.61
C LYS A 332 19.88 -14.56 16.57
N LEU A 333 19.56 -14.51 17.87
CA LEU A 333 20.49 -14.03 18.90
C LEU A 333 21.73 -14.91 19.02
N GLN A 334 21.58 -16.24 19.07
CA GLN A 334 22.70 -17.18 19.13
C GLN A 334 23.64 -17.00 17.94
N VAL A 335 23.09 -16.84 16.72
CA VAL A 335 23.90 -16.55 15.51
C VAL A 335 24.69 -15.25 15.66
N LEU A 336 24.14 -14.19 16.26
CA LEU A 336 24.87 -12.95 16.49
C LEU A 336 25.98 -13.14 17.54
N GLU A 337 25.72 -13.88 18.62
CA GLU A 337 26.70 -14.16 19.67
C GLU A 337 27.85 -15.05 19.17
N GLU A 338 27.57 -16.04 18.32
CA GLU A 338 28.58 -16.87 17.64
C GLU A 338 29.49 -16.05 16.72
N LEU A 339 28.97 -14.98 16.13
CA LEU A 339 29.74 -13.99 15.37
C LEU A 339 30.56 -13.03 16.25
N GLY A 340 30.50 -13.18 17.58
CA GLY A 340 31.22 -12.38 18.55
C GLY A 340 30.51 -11.08 18.96
N ALA A 341 29.21 -10.94 18.67
CA ALA A 341 28.46 -9.75 19.07
C ALA A 341 28.32 -9.63 20.59
N LYS A 342 28.44 -8.40 21.11
CA LYS A 342 28.03 -8.08 22.48
C LYS A 342 26.55 -7.72 22.47
N VAL A 343 25.69 -8.71 22.68
CA VAL A 343 24.24 -8.54 22.63
C VAL A 343 23.68 -8.31 24.04
N LEU A 344 22.79 -7.33 24.16
CA LEU A 344 21.96 -7.09 25.35
C LEU A 344 20.49 -7.10 24.92
N VAL A 345 19.71 -8.03 25.47
CA VAL A 345 18.25 -8.03 25.30
C VAL A 345 17.63 -7.34 26.50
N VAL A 346 16.88 -6.28 26.24
CA VAL A 346 16.15 -5.49 27.23
C VAL A 346 14.68 -5.85 27.13
N ARG A 347 14.07 -6.27 28.25
CA ARG A 347 12.63 -6.52 28.31
C ARG A 347 11.89 -5.27 28.75
N ALA A 348 11.05 -4.72 27.87
CA ALA A 348 10.26 -3.52 28.15
C ALA A 348 9.03 -3.45 27.24
N ASP A 349 7.97 -2.80 27.70
CA ASP A 349 6.85 -2.43 26.84
C ASP A 349 7.21 -1.19 26.02
N THR A 350 7.34 -1.36 24.70
CA THR A 350 7.67 -0.27 23.75
C THR A 350 6.57 0.79 23.62
N THR A 351 5.39 0.56 24.21
CA THR A 351 4.30 1.55 24.31
C THR A 351 4.24 2.26 25.66
N ASN A 352 5.13 1.93 26.60
CA ASN A 352 5.21 2.56 27.91
C ASN A 352 6.48 3.43 28.03
N SER A 353 6.28 4.75 28.15
CA SER A 353 7.38 5.72 28.19
C SER A 353 8.25 5.60 29.45
N GLU A 354 7.66 5.40 30.63
CA GLU A 354 8.40 5.27 31.89
C GLU A 354 9.29 4.03 31.90
N GLN A 355 8.74 2.89 31.47
CA GLN A 355 9.49 1.64 31.38
C GLN A 355 10.64 1.76 30.38
N MET A 356 10.37 2.30 29.19
CA MET A 356 11.40 2.49 28.16
C MET A 356 12.49 3.47 28.62
N TYR A 357 12.14 4.55 29.31
CA TYR A 357 13.11 5.51 29.85
C TYR A 357 14.03 4.85 30.89
N HIS A 358 13.46 4.11 31.85
CA HIS A 358 14.23 3.40 32.87
C HIS A 358 15.13 2.32 32.25
N SER A 359 14.59 1.51 31.35
CA SER A 359 15.32 0.42 30.69
C SER A 359 16.44 0.91 29.77
N LEU A 360 16.30 2.09 29.16
CA LEU A 360 17.30 2.72 28.30
C LEU A 360 18.17 3.75 29.03
N SER A 361 18.21 3.73 30.36
CA SER A 361 19.06 4.65 31.13
C SER A 361 20.56 4.45 30.80
N PRO A 362 21.38 5.52 30.79
CA PRO A 362 22.81 5.40 30.51
C PRO A 362 23.54 4.46 31.48
N GLU A 363 23.05 4.31 32.70
CA GLU A 363 23.59 3.38 33.70
C GLU A 363 23.41 1.92 33.28
N ASN A 364 22.26 1.59 32.67
CA ASN A 364 21.92 0.23 32.25
C ASN A 364 22.57 -0.15 30.92
N ILE A 365 22.58 0.78 29.96
CA ILE A 365 22.92 0.46 28.57
C ILE A 365 24.13 1.22 28.00
N GLY A 366 24.57 2.30 28.65
CA GLY A 366 25.58 3.23 28.14
C GLY A 366 25.01 4.25 27.16
N GLN A 367 25.88 5.03 26.52
CA GLN A 367 25.48 5.96 25.46
C GLN A 367 25.04 5.19 24.20
N ILE A 368 23.85 5.50 23.69
CA ILE A 368 23.38 5.02 22.39
C ILE A 368 24.00 5.91 21.31
N HIS A 369 24.56 5.28 20.28
CA HIS A 369 25.18 5.97 19.14
C HIS A 369 24.29 5.97 17.91
N GLY A 370 23.50 4.92 17.67
CA GLY A 370 22.55 4.89 16.57
C GLY A 370 21.34 4.03 16.87
N VAL A 371 20.25 4.31 16.17
CA VAL A 371 18.97 3.59 16.31
C VAL A 371 18.58 3.05 14.93
N ILE A 372 18.20 1.78 14.87
CA ILE A 372 17.53 1.16 13.73
C ILE A 372 16.18 0.66 14.21
N TYR A 373 15.12 1.36 13.84
CA TYR A 373 13.76 1.01 14.20
C TYR A 373 13.07 0.29 13.03
N SER A 374 12.48 -0.86 13.33
CA SER A 374 11.54 -1.55 12.47
C SER A 374 10.17 -1.56 13.15
N THR A 375 9.10 -1.48 12.36
CA THR A 375 7.73 -1.52 12.88
C THR A 375 7.42 -2.85 13.58
N GLY A 376 8.17 -3.90 13.23
CA GLY A 376 7.96 -5.29 13.68
C GLY A 376 6.79 -5.96 12.95
N ILE A 377 6.10 -5.25 12.05
CA ILE A 377 4.95 -5.78 11.32
C ILE A 377 5.46 -6.65 10.18
N ARG A 378 5.03 -7.92 10.20
CA ARG A 378 5.27 -8.85 9.11
C ARG A 378 4.15 -8.72 8.09
N ARG A 379 4.53 -8.48 6.83
CA ARG A 379 3.58 -8.33 5.72
C ARG A 379 2.60 -9.50 5.67
N GLU A 380 3.07 -10.74 5.77
CA GLU A 380 2.23 -11.94 5.78
C GLU A 380 1.17 -12.02 6.90
N ASN A 381 1.33 -11.28 8.00
CA ASN A 381 0.37 -11.29 9.11
C ASN A 381 -0.76 -10.28 8.94
N VAL A 382 -0.54 -9.22 8.15
CA VAL A 382 -1.51 -8.14 7.90
C VAL A 382 -1.93 -8.08 6.44
N PHE A 383 -1.66 -9.16 5.71
CA PHE A 383 -2.02 -9.32 4.31
C PHE A 383 -3.46 -9.80 4.23
N CYS A 384 -4.36 -8.89 3.87
CA CYS A 384 -5.78 -9.13 3.69
C CYS A 384 -6.35 -8.08 2.72
N SER A 385 -7.35 -8.50 1.97
CA SER A 385 -8.13 -7.60 1.11
C SER A 385 -9.06 -6.71 1.91
N ILE A 386 -9.51 -5.63 1.30
CA ILE A 386 -10.38 -4.63 1.94
C ILE A 386 -11.63 -5.22 2.62
N PRO A 387 -12.37 -6.17 2.02
CA PRO A 387 -13.53 -6.80 2.67
C PRO A 387 -13.19 -7.56 3.96
N GLU A 388 -11.99 -8.11 4.04
CA GLU A 388 -11.53 -8.95 5.15
C GLU A 388 -11.00 -8.13 6.34
N ILE A 389 -10.82 -6.81 6.18
CA ILE A 389 -10.26 -5.96 7.24
C ILE A 389 -11.31 -5.76 8.34
N GLY A 390 -11.07 -6.37 9.50
CA GLY A 390 -11.88 -6.18 10.71
C GLY A 390 -11.56 -4.89 11.46
N LYS A 391 -12.59 -4.29 12.10
CA LYS A 391 -12.45 -3.07 12.92
C LYS A 391 -11.46 -3.22 14.07
N THR A 392 -11.56 -4.32 14.82
CA THR A 392 -10.75 -4.56 16.03
C THR A 392 -9.26 -4.72 15.69
N GLU A 393 -8.94 -5.45 14.62
CA GLU A 393 -7.55 -5.65 14.18
C GLU A 393 -6.92 -4.35 13.71
N LEU A 394 -7.68 -3.53 12.96
CA LEU A 394 -7.23 -2.21 12.53
C LEU A 394 -6.92 -1.31 13.73
N GLU A 395 -7.85 -1.20 14.69
CA GLU A 395 -7.69 -0.36 15.88
C GLU A 395 -6.45 -0.76 16.69
N GLN A 396 -6.30 -2.05 16.98
CA GLN A 396 -5.15 -2.56 17.70
C GLN A 396 -3.84 -2.30 16.97
N LEU A 397 -3.79 -2.50 15.65
CA LEU A 397 -2.58 -2.30 14.86
C LEU A 397 -2.12 -0.84 14.86
N PHE A 398 -3.01 0.09 14.53
CA PHE A 398 -2.65 1.49 14.32
C PHE A 398 -2.37 2.23 15.64
N ASP A 399 -3.23 2.04 16.66
CA ASP A 399 -3.02 2.64 17.98
C ASP A 399 -1.71 2.17 18.60
N TYR A 400 -1.41 0.88 18.48
CA TYR A 400 -0.18 0.30 18.98
C TYR A 400 1.05 0.92 18.31
N GLN A 401 1.04 1.07 16.98
CA GLN A 401 2.18 1.65 16.26
C GLN A 401 2.36 3.14 16.54
N LEU A 402 1.28 3.92 16.58
CA LEU A 402 1.35 5.34 16.94
C LEU A 402 1.98 5.52 18.33
N ARG A 403 1.54 4.74 19.32
CA ARG A 403 2.11 4.78 20.69
C ARG A 403 3.60 4.45 20.69
N LYS A 404 4.04 3.44 19.91
CA LYS A 404 5.47 3.11 19.79
C LYS A 404 6.29 4.29 19.25
N TYR A 405 5.79 5.01 18.24
CA TYR A 405 6.47 6.18 17.69
C TYR A 405 6.56 7.33 18.69
N VAL A 406 5.47 7.62 19.39
CA VAL A 406 5.42 8.65 20.44
C VAL A 406 6.42 8.31 21.56
N VAL A 407 6.43 7.07 22.03
CA VAL A 407 7.39 6.63 23.06
C VAL A 407 8.83 6.69 22.56
N LEU A 408 9.09 6.26 21.32
CA LEU A 408 10.42 6.33 20.73
C LEU A 408 10.93 7.78 20.66
N GLU A 409 10.10 8.72 20.21
CA GLU A 409 10.43 10.14 20.17
C GLU A 409 10.77 10.68 21.58
N GLN A 410 9.94 10.35 22.57
CA GLN A 410 10.15 10.76 23.96
C GLN A 410 11.46 10.22 24.57
N VAL A 411 11.76 8.93 24.39
CA VAL A 411 12.94 8.32 25.03
C VAL A 411 14.26 8.65 24.34
N LEU A 412 14.20 9.04 23.06
CA LEU A 412 15.36 9.52 22.31
C LEU A 412 15.58 11.03 22.45
N GLN A 413 14.60 11.76 23.00
CA GLN A 413 14.71 13.20 23.21
C GLN A 413 15.98 13.56 24.00
N ASN A 414 16.71 14.57 23.53
CA ASN A 414 17.97 15.05 24.10
C ASN A 414 19.14 14.05 24.13
N ARG A 415 19.02 12.88 23.47
CA ARG A 415 20.16 11.97 23.30
C ARG A 415 21.04 12.40 22.14
N LYS A 416 22.35 12.29 22.32
CA LYS A 416 23.34 12.53 21.24
C LYS A 416 23.51 11.27 20.41
N LEU A 417 22.72 11.16 19.35
CA LEU A 417 22.79 10.11 18.35
C LEU A 417 23.64 10.55 17.15
N ASP A 418 24.25 9.60 16.47
CA ASP A 418 24.92 9.78 15.18
C ASP A 418 23.94 9.55 14.02
N PHE A 419 22.95 8.66 14.19
CA PHE A 419 21.85 8.44 13.25
C PHE A 419 20.63 7.81 13.92
N CYS A 420 19.44 8.02 13.34
CA CYS A 420 18.23 7.26 13.63
C CYS A 420 17.59 6.87 12.29
N ILE A 421 17.48 5.57 12.02
CA ILE A 421 16.89 5.02 10.80
C ILE A 421 15.56 4.35 11.16
N ILE A 422 14.51 4.72 10.45
CA ILE A 422 13.19 4.15 10.51
C ILE A 422 12.97 3.31 9.24
N ILE A 423 12.69 2.02 9.42
CA ILE A 423 12.39 1.10 8.34
C ILE A 423 10.91 1.23 8.00
N SER A 424 10.64 1.68 6.77
CA SER A 424 9.34 1.75 6.14
C SER A 424 9.32 0.83 4.90
N SER A 425 8.26 0.89 4.10
CA SER A 425 8.10 0.04 2.92
C SER A 425 7.74 0.84 1.68
N LEU A 426 8.15 0.37 0.51
CA LEU A 426 7.71 0.85 -0.79
C LEU A 426 6.18 0.77 -0.96
N SER A 427 5.49 -0.08 -0.18
CA SER A 427 4.02 -0.14 -0.21
C SER A 427 3.35 1.14 0.27
N SER A 428 4.00 1.96 1.11
CA SER A 428 3.45 3.29 1.44
C SER A 428 3.40 4.19 0.20
N ILE A 429 4.20 3.92 -0.84
CA ILE A 429 4.26 4.72 -2.07
C ILE A 429 3.34 4.14 -3.15
N LEU A 430 3.49 2.85 -3.44
CA LEU A 430 2.77 2.18 -4.54
C LEU A 430 1.47 1.52 -4.10
N GLY A 431 1.21 1.38 -2.80
CA GLY A 431 0.19 0.47 -2.30
C GLY A 431 0.56 -0.98 -2.58
N GLY A 432 -0.45 -1.76 -2.93
CA GLY A 432 -0.35 -3.17 -3.27
C GLY A 432 -1.63 -3.88 -2.91
N PHE A 433 -2.08 -4.77 -3.78
CA PHE A 433 -3.25 -5.61 -3.50
C PHE A 433 -3.07 -6.40 -2.20
N GLY A 434 -4.10 -6.37 -1.34
CA GLY A 434 -4.07 -6.99 -0.02
C GLY A 434 -3.16 -6.28 0.99
N LEU A 435 -2.71 -5.06 0.70
CA LEU A 435 -1.81 -4.28 1.57
C LEU A 435 -2.46 -3.03 2.14
N GLY A 436 -3.79 -2.96 2.25
CA GLY A 436 -4.50 -1.79 2.81
C GLY A 436 -3.94 -1.35 4.16
N LEU A 437 -3.91 -2.28 5.13
CA LEU A 437 -3.36 -2.04 6.47
C LEU A 437 -1.85 -1.79 6.45
N TYR A 438 -1.09 -2.65 5.76
CA TYR A 438 0.38 -2.56 5.71
C TYR A 438 0.86 -1.23 5.10
N SER A 439 0.22 -0.79 4.02
CA SER A 439 0.52 0.50 3.38
C SER A 439 0.11 1.67 4.26
N GLY A 440 -1.04 1.59 4.94
CA GLY A 440 -1.47 2.61 5.89
C GLY A 440 -0.50 2.78 7.06
N VAL A 441 0.02 1.69 7.64
CA VAL A 441 1.00 1.79 8.74
C VAL A 441 2.34 2.37 8.27
N ASN A 442 2.84 1.97 7.09
CA ASN A 442 4.07 2.56 6.56
C ASN A 442 3.87 4.04 6.19
N GLN A 443 2.66 4.44 5.80
CA GLN A 443 2.31 5.85 5.60
C GLN A 443 2.27 6.64 6.91
N LEU A 444 1.76 6.06 8.01
CA LEU A 444 1.89 6.61 9.36
C LEU A 444 3.36 6.80 9.73
N THR A 445 4.18 5.78 9.44
CA THR A 445 5.62 5.76 9.74
C THR A 445 6.35 6.90 9.02
N ASP A 446 6.09 7.07 7.73
CA ASP A 446 6.70 8.12 6.91
C ASP A 446 6.26 9.51 7.37
N SER A 447 4.95 9.71 7.55
CA SER A 447 4.39 11.01 7.95
C SER A 447 4.80 11.40 9.37
N PHE A 448 4.87 10.44 10.30
CA PHE A 448 5.36 10.69 11.66
C PHE A 448 6.83 11.09 11.64
N THR A 449 7.66 10.45 10.81
CA THR A 449 9.07 10.78 10.65
C THR A 449 9.24 12.20 10.07
N GLN A 450 8.44 12.58 9.08
CA GLN A 450 8.42 13.94 8.54
C GLN A 450 8.04 14.97 9.62
N ARG A 451 6.93 14.74 10.35
CA ARG A 451 6.50 15.59 11.47
C ARG A 451 7.58 15.73 12.55
N HIS A 452 8.24 14.63 12.89
CA HIS A 452 9.36 14.61 13.84
C HIS A 452 10.46 15.57 13.36
N ASN A 453 10.86 15.45 12.10
CA ASN A 453 11.95 16.23 11.50
C ASN A 453 11.64 17.73 11.38
N GLN A 454 10.36 18.11 11.27
CA GLN A 454 9.93 19.51 11.27
C GLN A 454 10.06 20.18 12.65
N THR A 455 9.94 19.39 13.73
CA THR A 455 9.83 19.90 15.11
C THR A 455 11.07 19.64 15.96
N ASN A 456 11.92 18.71 15.55
CA ASN A 456 13.11 18.30 16.29
C ASN A 456 14.40 18.66 15.55
N SER A 457 15.46 18.90 16.31
CA SER A 457 16.77 19.29 15.77
C SER A 457 17.59 18.12 15.22
N PHE A 458 17.28 16.89 15.63
CA PHE A 458 17.96 15.69 15.17
C PHE A 458 17.06 14.91 14.20
N PRO A 459 17.36 14.91 12.89
CA PRO A 459 16.50 14.28 11.91
C PRO A 459 16.60 12.74 11.96
N TRP A 460 15.47 12.10 11.75
CA TRP A 460 15.34 10.67 11.51
C TRP A 460 15.27 10.40 10.01
N ILE A 461 15.87 9.30 9.56
CA ILE A 461 15.87 8.89 8.16
C ILE A 461 14.87 7.75 7.97
N SER A 462 13.80 7.96 7.20
CA SER A 462 12.91 6.88 6.76
C SER A 462 13.45 6.24 5.48
N ILE A 463 13.48 4.90 5.43
CA ILE A 463 13.83 4.14 4.23
C ILE A 463 12.63 3.30 3.82
N ASN A 464 12.05 3.56 2.65
CA ASN A 464 10.97 2.76 2.07
C ASN A 464 11.57 1.60 1.26
N TRP A 465 11.68 0.43 1.89
CA TRP A 465 12.31 -0.74 1.29
C TRP A 465 11.40 -1.43 0.26
N ASP A 466 12.00 -1.85 -0.86
CA ASP A 466 11.39 -2.79 -1.80
C ASP A 466 11.28 -4.20 -1.17
N LYS A 467 10.76 -5.15 -1.93
CA LYS A 467 10.64 -6.56 -1.49
C LYS A 467 12.00 -7.09 -1.01
N LEU A 468 12.03 -7.62 0.21
CA LEU A 468 13.20 -8.23 0.83
C LEU A 468 13.13 -9.76 0.73
N GLN A 469 14.27 -10.42 0.55
CA GLN A 469 14.42 -11.88 0.65
C GLN A 469 15.64 -12.20 1.52
N LEU A 470 15.40 -12.40 2.81
CA LEU A 470 16.48 -12.47 3.81
C LEU A 470 16.61 -13.85 4.48
N ASN A 471 15.66 -14.77 4.26
CA ASN A 471 15.67 -16.09 4.87
C ASN A 471 15.53 -17.21 3.82
N ALA A 472 16.60 -17.97 3.58
CA ALA A 472 16.58 -19.09 2.63
C ALA A 472 15.71 -20.29 3.07
N ILE A 473 15.47 -20.48 4.37
CA ILE A 473 14.92 -21.73 4.93
C ILE A 473 13.41 -21.67 5.20
N GLN A 474 12.82 -20.48 5.44
CA GLN A 474 11.43 -20.34 5.88
C GLN A 474 10.49 -19.80 4.79
N GLU A 475 10.98 -18.92 3.91
CA GLU A 475 10.17 -18.33 2.84
C GLU A 475 9.87 -19.31 1.69
N GLN A 476 10.68 -20.36 1.53
CA GLN A 476 10.43 -21.44 0.56
C GLN A 476 9.17 -22.27 0.88
N LYS A 477 8.67 -22.25 2.14
CA LYS A 477 7.49 -23.03 2.54
C LYS A 477 6.16 -22.28 2.40
N THR A 478 6.16 -20.95 2.36
CA THR A 478 4.92 -20.15 2.44
C THR A 478 4.55 -19.44 1.13
N LEU A 479 5.52 -19.15 0.26
CA LEU A 479 5.26 -18.67 -1.09
C LEU A 479 6.21 -19.41 -2.05
N GLY A 480 5.83 -20.64 -2.41
CA GLY A 480 6.58 -21.47 -3.34
C GLY A 480 6.73 -20.79 -4.70
N GLN A 481 7.98 -20.50 -5.08
CA GLN A 481 8.46 -20.34 -6.46
C GLN A 481 7.68 -19.38 -7.36
N ALA A 482 7.33 -18.18 -6.91
CA ALA A 482 6.96 -17.09 -7.83
C ALA A 482 8.22 -16.48 -8.47
N SER A 483 8.21 -16.25 -9.78
CA SER A 483 9.21 -15.52 -10.58
C SER A 483 9.29 -14.02 -10.24
N GLY A 484 9.38 -13.68 -8.96
CA GLY A 484 9.79 -12.39 -8.41
C GLY A 484 10.94 -12.53 -7.41
N VAL A 485 11.56 -13.72 -7.33
CA VAL A 485 12.80 -13.98 -6.58
C VAL A 485 13.97 -13.20 -7.18
N GLU A 486 13.99 -12.98 -8.50
CA GLU A 486 15.04 -12.20 -9.19
C GLU A 486 14.98 -10.68 -8.90
N LEU A 487 13.89 -10.18 -8.29
CA LEU A 487 13.66 -8.76 -8.04
C LEU A 487 13.82 -8.34 -6.57
N ALA A 488 13.95 -9.31 -5.66
CA ALA A 488 13.98 -9.06 -4.22
C ALA A 488 15.40 -8.75 -3.72
N ILE A 489 15.49 -7.82 -2.79
CA ILE A 489 16.75 -7.39 -2.17
C ILE A 489 17.24 -8.48 -1.22
N ASN A 490 18.45 -9.00 -1.46
CA ASN A 490 19.07 -10.03 -0.62
C ASN A 490 19.84 -9.45 0.59
N GLU A 491 20.42 -10.30 1.45
CA GLU A 491 21.17 -9.85 2.64
C GLU A 491 22.34 -8.91 2.29
N THR A 492 23.09 -9.19 1.22
CA THR A 492 24.28 -8.40 0.84
C THR A 492 23.87 -7.04 0.29
N GLU A 493 22.86 -7.03 -0.58
CA GLU A 493 22.30 -5.81 -1.15
C GLU A 493 21.67 -4.94 -0.05
N SER A 494 21.02 -5.55 0.93
CA SER A 494 20.45 -4.83 2.08
C SER A 494 21.51 -4.04 2.86
N VAL A 495 22.68 -4.63 3.08
CA VAL A 495 23.81 -3.94 3.73
C VAL A 495 24.33 -2.80 2.85
N GLU A 496 24.41 -2.99 1.53
CA GLU A 496 24.88 -1.95 0.62
C GLU A 496 23.91 -0.77 0.52
N VAL A 497 22.60 -1.02 0.55
CA VAL A 497 21.55 0.00 0.68
C VAL A 497 21.72 0.76 2.00
N PHE A 498 21.82 0.04 3.12
CA PHE A 498 22.03 0.65 4.44
C PHE A 498 23.26 1.56 4.48
N LYS A 499 24.38 1.15 3.88
CA LYS A 499 25.60 1.96 3.80
C LYS A 499 25.44 3.21 2.94
N ARG A 500 24.75 3.10 1.80
CA ARG A 500 24.57 4.19 0.84
C ARG A 500 23.65 5.29 1.33
N VAL A 501 22.66 4.98 2.16
CA VAL A 501 21.76 6.00 2.70
C VAL A 501 22.51 7.11 3.45
N PHE A 502 23.72 6.83 3.97
CA PHE A 502 24.55 7.84 4.62
C PHE A 502 25.24 8.83 3.64
N SER A 503 25.21 8.61 2.31
CA SER A 503 25.70 9.58 1.32
C SER A 503 24.64 10.57 0.85
N LEU A 504 23.39 10.46 1.34
CA LEU A 504 22.27 11.27 0.88
C LEU A 504 22.54 12.78 0.97
N GLY A 505 23.35 13.24 1.94
CA GLY A 505 23.77 14.63 2.11
C GLY A 505 22.66 15.54 2.63
N GLU A 506 21.52 15.59 1.94
CA GLU A 506 20.30 16.33 2.27
C GLU A 506 19.06 15.47 2.07
N GLY A 507 18.05 15.64 2.93
CA GLY A 507 16.80 14.88 2.89
C GLY A 507 16.75 13.78 3.95
N THR A 508 15.52 13.34 4.25
CA THR A 508 15.25 12.45 5.40
C THR A 508 14.34 11.28 5.06
N GLN A 509 13.94 11.13 3.79
CA GLN A 509 13.19 9.97 3.31
C GLN A 509 13.80 9.49 2.00
N VAL A 510 14.09 8.19 1.93
CA VAL A 510 14.66 7.53 0.76
C VAL A 510 13.80 6.35 0.37
N VAL A 511 13.41 6.31 -0.90
CA VAL A 511 12.66 5.19 -1.48
C VAL A 511 13.61 4.30 -2.25
N VAL A 512 13.57 3.01 -1.98
CA VAL A 512 14.40 2.01 -2.65
C VAL A 512 13.53 1.22 -3.61
N SER A 513 13.89 1.18 -4.89
CA SER A 513 13.30 0.24 -5.83
C SER A 513 14.31 -0.37 -6.80
N THR A 514 14.23 -1.69 -6.95
CA THR A 514 15.08 -2.49 -7.83
C THR A 514 14.68 -2.37 -9.31
N ILE A 515 13.53 -1.77 -9.59
CA ILE A 515 12.99 -1.49 -10.94
C ILE A 515 12.73 0.02 -11.03
N ASP A 516 12.65 0.56 -12.24
CA ASP A 516 12.22 1.94 -12.40
C ASP A 516 10.84 2.19 -11.76
N LEU A 517 10.81 3.11 -10.79
CA LEU A 517 9.63 3.37 -9.98
C LEU A 517 8.47 3.94 -10.81
N LYS A 518 8.77 4.76 -11.82
CA LYS A 518 7.75 5.30 -12.73
C LYS A 518 7.18 4.20 -13.62
N ALA A 519 8.01 3.31 -14.15
CA ALA A 519 7.56 2.15 -14.91
C ALA A 519 6.63 1.25 -14.07
N ARG A 520 6.98 0.99 -12.81
CA ARG A 520 6.11 0.25 -11.88
C ARG A 520 4.78 0.96 -11.66
N TRP A 521 4.80 2.26 -11.40
CA TRP A 521 3.59 3.06 -11.22
C TRP A 521 2.68 2.97 -12.44
N GLU A 522 3.23 3.19 -13.64
CA GLU A 522 2.48 3.12 -14.88
C GLU A 522 1.88 1.72 -15.09
N HIS A 523 2.63 0.66 -14.82
CA HIS A 523 2.12 -0.70 -14.90
C HIS A 523 1.00 -0.97 -13.87
N THR A 524 1.13 -0.49 -12.64
CA THR A 524 0.13 -0.70 -11.58
C THR A 524 -1.17 0.08 -11.84
N PHE A 525 -1.10 1.28 -12.41
CA PHE A 525 -2.25 2.19 -12.46
C PHE A 525 -2.75 2.58 -13.87
N LYS A 526 -2.02 2.33 -14.97
CA LYS A 526 -2.49 2.70 -16.35
C LYS A 526 -3.30 1.63 -17.06
N LEU A 527 -3.20 0.34 -16.71
CA LEU A 527 -3.91 -0.73 -17.42
C LEU A 527 -5.45 -0.62 -17.33
N ASP A 528 -5.99 0.14 -16.38
CA ASP A 528 -7.45 0.33 -16.23
C ASP A 528 -8.04 1.51 -16.99
N LEU A 529 -7.23 2.49 -17.43
CA LEU A 529 -7.76 3.66 -18.14
C LEU A 529 -8.09 3.36 -19.61
N ASP A 530 -7.38 2.42 -20.23
CA ASP A 530 -7.51 2.10 -21.65
C ASP A 530 -8.53 0.98 -21.95
N SER A 531 -9.05 0.29 -20.93
CA SER A 531 -9.97 -0.86 -21.06
C SER A 531 -11.32 -0.54 -21.72
N LYS A 532 -11.66 0.74 -21.96
CA LYS A 532 -12.87 1.14 -22.72
C LYS A 532 -12.64 2.05 -23.92
N TYR A 533 -11.42 2.51 -24.21
CA TYR A 533 -11.12 3.33 -25.40
C TYR A 533 -10.20 2.65 -26.41
N SER A 534 -9.67 1.47 -26.08
CA SER A 534 -8.91 0.68 -27.02
C SER A 534 -9.70 -0.56 -27.46
N SER A 535 -10.39 -0.43 -28.59
CA SER A 535 -10.62 -1.55 -29.50
C SER A 535 -9.30 -1.84 -30.26
N GLN A 536 -8.17 -1.93 -29.53
CA GLN A 536 -6.96 -2.50 -30.08
C GLN A 536 -6.99 -3.99 -29.80
N GLU A 537 -6.83 -4.72 -30.89
CA GLU A 537 -6.63 -6.15 -30.98
C GLU A 537 -5.84 -6.69 -29.78
N VAL A 538 -6.45 -7.66 -29.08
CA VAL A 538 -5.74 -8.60 -28.21
C VAL A 538 -4.47 -9.01 -28.96
N PRO A 539 -3.26 -8.96 -28.35
CA PRO A 539 -2.06 -9.44 -29.00
C PRO A 539 -2.35 -10.83 -29.57
N SER A 540 -2.30 -10.95 -30.89
CA SER A 540 -2.77 -12.11 -31.64
C SER A 540 -1.91 -13.37 -31.43
N SER A 541 -0.95 -13.33 -30.51
CA SER A 541 -0.12 -14.46 -30.11
C SER A 541 -0.18 -14.66 -28.60
N ARG A 542 -1.18 -15.40 -28.12
CA ARG A 542 -1.07 -16.08 -26.82
C ARG A 542 0.09 -17.09 -26.90
N TYR A 543 0.90 -17.18 -25.86
CA TYR A 543 2.02 -18.11 -25.80
C TYR A 543 1.51 -19.55 -25.62
N SER A 544 2.24 -20.54 -26.13
CA SER A 544 1.93 -21.95 -25.86
C SER A 544 2.23 -22.30 -24.39
N ARG A 545 1.43 -23.21 -23.82
CA ARG A 545 1.68 -23.78 -22.49
C ARG A 545 3.14 -24.28 -22.41
N PRO A 546 3.94 -23.85 -21.43
CA PRO A 546 5.30 -24.34 -21.25
C PRO A 546 5.31 -25.84 -20.95
N ASN A 547 6.46 -26.49 -21.15
CA ASN A 547 6.63 -27.90 -20.81
C ASN A 547 6.73 -28.07 -19.29
N LEU A 548 5.59 -28.31 -18.66
CA LEU A 548 5.49 -28.62 -17.24
C LEU A 548 5.69 -30.11 -16.97
N SER A 549 6.02 -30.46 -15.72
CA SER A 549 6.16 -31.86 -15.28
C SER A 549 4.82 -32.60 -15.25
N ASN A 550 3.70 -31.89 -15.19
CA ASN A 550 2.35 -32.46 -15.26
C ASN A 550 1.80 -32.45 -16.70
N SER A 551 1.05 -33.50 -17.04
CA SER A 551 0.29 -33.57 -18.29
C SER A 551 -0.82 -32.53 -18.30
N TYR A 552 -1.06 -31.91 -19.46
CA TYR A 552 -2.23 -31.06 -19.66
C TYR A 552 -3.52 -31.88 -19.50
N ILE A 553 -4.42 -31.41 -18.65
CA ILE A 553 -5.77 -31.94 -18.47
C ILE A 553 -6.75 -30.79 -18.66
N ALA A 554 -7.63 -30.92 -19.66
CA ALA A 554 -8.62 -29.90 -20.01
C ALA A 554 -9.71 -29.75 -18.92
N PRO A 555 -10.33 -28.56 -18.79
CA PRO A 555 -11.49 -28.38 -17.92
C PRO A 555 -12.63 -29.33 -18.30
N THR A 556 -13.23 -29.95 -17.28
CA THR A 556 -14.27 -30.97 -17.38
C THR A 556 -15.66 -30.44 -17.08
N ASN A 557 -15.75 -29.33 -16.35
CA ASN A 557 -17.01 -28.64 -16.03
C ASN A 557 -16.94 -27.13 -16.36
N GLU A 558 -18.09 -26.46 -16.27
CA GLU A 558 -18.21 -25.03 -16.64
C GLU A 558 -17.44 -24.11 -15.68
N LEU A 559 -17.36 -24.46 -14.39
CA LEU A 559 -16.61 -23.68 -13.39
C LEU A 559 -15.10 -23.71 -13.70
N GLU A 560 -14.53 -24.91 -13.88
CA GLU A 560 -13.14 -25.11 -14.30
C GLU A 560 -12.83 -24.39 -15.60
N LYS A 561 -13.76 -24.38 -16.56
CA LYS A 561 -13.61 -23.68 -17.82
C LYS A 561 -13.53 -22.16 -17.62
N GLN A 562 -14.42 -21.58 -16.83
CA GLN A 562 -14.39 -20.14 -16.54
C GLN A 562 -13.11 -19.73 -15.80
N ILE A 563 -12.66 -20.54 -14.84
CA ILE A 563 -11.41 -20.30 -14.11
C ILE A 563 -10.22 -20.35 -15.08
N THR A 564 -10.12 -21.42 -15.89
CA THR A 564 -9.00 -21.57 -16.84
C THR A 564 -9.01 -20.49 -17.93
N GLU A 565 -10.17 -19.99 -18.37
CA GLU A 565 -10.29 -18.85 -19.27
C GLU A 565 -9.71 -17.57 -18.65
N ILE A 566 -10.04 -17.27 -17.40
CA ILE A 566 -9.47 -16.12 -16.67
C ILE A 566 -7.94 -16.27 -16.57
N TRP A 567 -7.44 -17.47 -16.25
CA TRP A 567 -6.00 -17.74 -16.22
C TRP A 567 -5.34 -17.50 -17.58
N GLN A 568 -5.93 -17.99 -18.66
CA GLN A 568 -5.42 -17.81 -20.02
C GLN A 568 -5.34 -16.33 -20.40
N GLU A 569 -6.35 -15.54 -20.04
CA GLU A 569 -6.37 -14.10 -20.31
C GLU A 569 -5.31 -13.35 -19.51
N VAL A 570 -5.16 -13.71 -18.23
CA VAL A 570 -4.25 -13.04 -17.30
C VAL A 570 -2.79 -13.39 -17.58
N LEU A 571 -2.50 -14.66 -17.88
CA LEU A 571 -1.15 -15.14 -18.21
C LEU A 571 -0.77 -14.95 -19.69
N GLY A 572 -1.75 -14.70 -20.57
CA GLY A 572 -1.53 -14.64 -22.01
C GLY A 572 -1.16 -15.99 -22.65
N ILE A 573 -1.65 -17.10 -22.09
CA ILE A 573 -1.32 -18.48 -22.52
C ILE A 573 -2.51 -19.11 -23.25
N THR A 574 -2.26 -19.91 -24.28
CA THR A 574 -3.31 -20.54 -25.11
C THR A 574 -4.06 -21.65 -24.41
N GLN A 575 -3.41 -22.41 -23.53
CA GLN A 575 -3.98 -23.59 -22.86
C GLN A 575 -3.49 -23.64 -21.41
N VAL A 576 -4.43 -23.65 -20.47
CA VAL A 576 -4.18 -23.85 -19.04
C VAL A 576 -4.93 -25.09 -18.62
N GLY A 577 -4.21 -26.08 -18.08
CA GLY A 577 -4.77 -27.30 -17.54
C GLY A 577 -5.26 -27.12 -16.11
N ILE A 578 -6.23 -27.92 -15.68
CA ILE A 578 -6.87 -27.78 -14.35
C ILE A 578 -5.92 -28.05 -13.17
N TYR A 579 -4.82 -28.77 -13.41
CA TYR A 579 -3.78 -29.06 -12.42
C TYR A 579 -2.53 -28.19 -12.59
N ASP A 580 -2.56 -27.19 -13.48
CA ASP A 580 -1.40 -26.35 -13.72
C ASP A 580 -1.16 -25.44 -12.52
N ASN A 581 0.08 -25.40 -12.06
CA ASN A 581 0.49 -24.45 -11.06
C ASN A 581 0.70 -23.09 -11.72
N PHE A 582 0.08 -22.05 -11.17
CA PHE A 582 0.15 -20.69 -11.69
C PHE A 582 1.58 -20.19 -11.90
N TYR A 583 2.45 -20.49 -10.94
CA TYR A 583 3.82 -20.00 -10.95
C TYR A 583 4.70 -20.76 -11.94
N GLU A 584 4.41 -22.05 -12.16
CA GLU A 584 5.08 -22.84 -13.20
C GLU A 584 4.72 -22.36 -14.61
N LEU A 585 3.54 -21.75 -14.78
CA LEU A 585 3.11 -21.11 -16.02
C LEU A 585 3.74 -19.71 -16.24
N GLY A 586 4.65 -19.29 -15.35
CA GLY A 586 5.32 -17.97 -15.43
C GLY A 586 4.53 -16.84 -14.78
N GLY A 587 3.48 -17.16 -14.02
CA GLY A 587 2.77 -16.18 -13.20
C GLY A 587 3.61 -15.67 -12.04
N ASP A 588 3.45 -14.39 -11.69
CA ASP A 588 4.08 -13.76 -10.53
C ASP A 588 3.02 -13.21 -9.55
N SER A 589 3.44 -12.62 -8.41
CA SER A 589 2.49 -12.10 -7.41
C SER A 589 1.58 -10.96 -7.92
N LEU A 590 2.01 -10.22 -8.95
CA LEU A 590 1.25 -9.14 -9.56
C LEU A 590 0.20 -9.70 -10.53
N ILE A 591 0.57 -10.68 -11.34
CA ILE A 591 -0.35 -11.42 -12.21
C ILE A 591 -1.31 -12.24 -11.33
N ALA A 592 -0.85 -12.82 -10.21
CA ALA A 592 -1.68 -13.56 -9.26
C ALA A 592 -2.75 -12.65 -8.66
N THR A 593 -2.35 -11.45 -8.26
CA THR A 593 -3.25 -10.38 -7.82
C THR A 593 -4.35 -10.08 -8.85
N GLN A 594 -3.97 -9.92 -10.13
CA GLN A 594 -4.93 -9.70 -11.22
C GLN A 594 -5.87 -10.89 -11.42
N LEU A 595 -5.33 -12.11 -11.34
CA LEU A 595 -6.10 -13.34 -11.37
C LEU A 595 -7.13 -13.36 -10.24
N VAL A 596 -6.71 -13.10 -9.00
CA VAL A 596 -7.63 -13.09 -7.85
C VAL A 596 -8.73 -12.04 -8.02
N SER A 597 -8.35 -10.81 -8.44
CA SER A 597 -9.31 -9.74 -8.71
C SER A 597 -10.36 -10.15 -9.75
N ARG A 598 -9.93 -10.77 -10.87
CA ARG A 598 -10.87 -11.26 -11.90
C ARG A 598 -11.71 -12.45 -11.44
N LEU A 599 -11.16 -13.37 -10.64
CA LEU A 599 -11.92 -14.47 -10.05
C LEU A 599 -13.03 -13.91 -9.13
N ARG A 600 -12.69 -12.98 -8.23
CA ARG A 600 -13.65 -12.31 -7.34
C ARG A 600 -14.71 -11.52 -8.12
N ALA A 601 -14.33 -10.85 -9.20
CA ALA A 601 -15.28 -10.13 -10.06
C ALA A 601 -16.22 -11.08 -10.83
N LYS A 602 -15.78 -12.30 -11.15
CA LYS A 602 -16.54 -13.28 -11.92
C LYS A 602 -17.50 -14.11 -11.05
N PHE A 603 -17.07 -14.54 -9.87
CA PHE A 603 -17.80 -15.48 -9.04
C PHE A 603 -18.49 -14.79 -7.86
N PRO A 604 -19.75 -15.14 -7.54
CA PRO A 604 -20.55 -14.43 -6.53
C PRO A 604 -20.25 -14.86 -5.08
N VAL A 605 -19.00 -15.24 -4.80
CA VAL A 605 -18.52 -15.69 -3.49
C VAL A 605 -17.34 -14.86 -3.02
N GLU A 606 -17.22 -14.65 -1.72
CA GLU A 606 -16.07 -13.97 -1.13
C GLU A 606 -14.90 -14.95 -1.05
N LEU A 607 -13.96 -14.84 -2.00
CA LEU A 607 -12.80 -15.73 -2.06
C LEU A 607 -11.71 -15.22 -1.11
N PRO A 608 -11.37 -15.90 0.01
CA PRO A 608 -10.39 -15.37 0.95
C PRO A 608 -9.02 -15.23 0.30
N LEU A 609 -8.47 -14.02 0.27
CA LEU A 609 -7.26 -13.68 -0.50
C LEU A 609 -6.07 -14.52 -0.03
N ARG A 610 -5.90 -14.57 1.29
CA ARG A 610 -4.80 -15.28 1.93
C ARG A 610 -4.85 -16.77 1.60
N GLU A 611 -6.01 -17.39 1.65
CA GLU A 611 -6.17 -18.81 1.35
C GLU A 611 -5.94 -19.09 -0.14
N LEU A 612 -6.49 -18.25 -1.01
CA LEU A 612 -6.37 -18.43 -2.45
C LEU A 612 -4.91 -18.37 -2.92
N LEU A 613 -4.13 -17.39 -2.41
CA LEU A 613 -2.71 -17.24 -2.77
C LEU A 613 -1.80 -18.30 -2.14
N LEU A 614 -2.11 -18.76 -0.92
CA LEU A 614 -1.28 -19.73 -0.21
C LEU A 614 -1.58 -21.18 -0.60
N GLN A 615 -2.84 -21.50 -0.91
CA GLN A 615 -3.31 -22.88 -0.99
C GLN A 615 -3.95 -23.24 -2.34
N ALA A 616 -4.50 -22.27 -3.07
CA ALA A 616 -5.31 -22.50 -4.28
C ALA A 616 -4.79 -21.82 -5.55
N MET A 617 -3.47 -21.73 -5.77
CA MET A 617 -2.91 -21.26 -7.05
C MET A 617 -2.82 -22.39 -8.10
N ILE A 618 -3.91 -23.15 -8.22
CA ILE A 618 -4.15 -24.26 -9.16
C ILE A 618 -5.65 -24.24 -9.51
N PRO A 619 -6.08 -24.29 -10.79
CA PRO A 619 -7.49 -24.09 -11.16
C PRO A 619 -8.46 -25.03 -10.47
N ILE A 620 -8.12 -26.32 -10.31
CA ILE A 620 -9.01 -27.28 -9.64
C ILE A 620 -9.23 -26.95 -8.17
N LYS A 621 -8.19 -26.48 -7.46
CA LYS A 621 -8.32 -26.06 -6.06
C LYS A 621 -9.16 -24.78 -5.93
N GLN A 622 -9.08 -23.90 -6.93
CA GLN A 622 -9.96 -22.72 -6.98
C GLN A 622 -11.42 -23.13 -7.22
N ALA A 623 -11.64 -24.11 -8.09
CA ALA A 623 -12.98 -24.66 -8.32
C ALA A 623 -13.54 -25.30 -7.04
N GLU A 624 -12.77 -26.15 -6.36
CA GLU A 624 -13.14 -26.76 -5.07
C GLU A 624 -13.50 -25.69 -4.01
N MET A 625 -12.67 -24.65 -3.88
CA MET A 625 -12.91 -23.55 -2.95
C MET A 625 -14.16 -22.74 -3.31
N ILE A 626 -14.36 -22.42 -4.59
CA ILE A 626 -15.56 -21.71 -5.06
C ILE A 626 -16.80 -22.57 -4.83
N GLU A 627 -16.76 -23.87 -5.13
CA GLU A 627 -17.87 -24.80 -4.89
C GLU A 627 -18.22 -24.88 -3.40
N GLN A 628 -17.23 -25.01 -2.53
CA GLN A 628 -17.44 -25.03 -1.08
C GLN A 628 -18.11 -23.73 -0.60
N LEU A 629 -17.58 -22.58 -0.98
CA LEU A 629 -18.15 -21.28 -0.60
C LEU A 629 -19.54 -21.04 -1.19
N LEU A 630 -19.81 -21.57 -2.40
CA LEU A 630 -21.15 -21.54 -2.98
C LEU A 630 -22.11 -22.41 -2.20
N MET A 631 -21.70 -23.60 -1.74
CA MET A 631 -22.51 -24.48 -0.90
C MET A 631 -22.80 -23.84 0.47
N GLU A 632 -21.79 -23.32 1.15
CA GLU A 632 -21.95 -22.61 2.42
C GLU A 632 -22.93 -21.44 2.28
N LYS A 633 -22.77 -20.64 1.21
CA LYS A 633 -23.69 -19.56 0.90
C LYS A 633 -25.12 -20.03 0.62
N ILE A 634 -25.30 -21.20 0.01
CA ILE A 634 -26.63 -21.80 -0.22
C ILE A 634 -27.25 -22.30 1.08
N GLU A 635 -26.45 -22.86 2.00
CA GLU A 635 -26.90 -23.32 3.31
C GLU A 635 -27.30 -22.16 4.24
N GLU A 636 -26.74 -20.96 4.01
CA GLU A 636 -27.09 -19.73 4.74
C GLU A 636 -28.35 -19.02 4.20
N LEU A 637 -28.85 -19.39 3.02
CA LEU A 637 -30.08 -18.80 2.45
C LEU A 637 -31.33 -19.35 3.14
N SER A 638 -32.25 -18.46 3.48
CA SER A 638 -33.59 -18.82 3.96
C SER A 638 -34.43 -19.49 2.86
N GLU A 639 -35.44 -20.28 3.23
CA GLU A 639 -36.36 -20.93 2.27
C GLU A 639 -37.00 -19.92 1.29
N GLU A 640 -37.25 -18.68 1.75
CA GLU A 640 -37.77 -17.58 0.93
C GLU A 640 -36.75 -17.08 -0.12
N GLU A 641 -35.46 -17.04 0.20
CA GLU A 641 -34.41 -16.62 -0.74
C GLU A 641 -34.09 -17.69 -1.79
N VAL A 642 -34.21 -18.97 -1.41
CA VAL A 642 -34.09 -20.12 -2.33
C VAL A 642 -35.24 -20.14 -3.34
N GLU A 643 -36.48 -19.83 -2.91
CA GLU A 643 -37.63 -19.71 -3.82
C GLU A 643 -37.46 -18.56 -4.84
N ILE A 644 -36.89 -17.42 -4.42
CA ILE A 644 -36.61 -16.27 -5.31
C ILE A 644 -35.53 -16.63 -6.35
N LEU A 645 -34.49 -17.37 -5.96
CA LEU A 645 -33.43 -17.82 -6.88
C LEU A 645 -33.94 -18.84 -7.91
N LEU A 646 -34.81 -19.76 -7.50
CA LEU A 646 -35.43 -20.74 -8.40
C LEU A 646 -36.47 -20.11 -9.34
N ALA A 647 -37.23 -19.11 -8.87
CA ALA A 647 -38.18 -18.37 -9.69
C ALA A 647 -37.52 -17.60 -10.85
N ASN A 648 -36.28 -17.13 -10.66
CA ASN A 648 -35.51 -16.41 -11.69
C ASN A 648 -34.85 -17.32 -12.74
N GLN A 649 -34.76 -18.63 -12.51
CA GLN A 649 -34.23 -19.60 -13.50
C GLN A 649 -35.34 -20.29 -14.32
N GLY A 650 -36.61 -20.20 -13.92
CA GLY A 650 -37.76 -20.84 -14.61
C GLY A 650 -38.38 -20.03 -15.76
N GLY A 651 -37.72 -18.96 -16.23
CA GLY A 651 -38.28 -18.00 -17.19
C GLY A 651 -37.67 -18.08 -18.60
N VAL A 652 -37.40 -19.27 -19.13
CA VAL A 652 -37.16 -19.47 -20.58
C VAL A 652 -37.81 -20.80 -20.99
N ASP A 653 -39.07 -20.72 -21.41
CA ASP A 653 -39.71 -21.70 -22.29
C ASP A 653 -39.68 -21.19 -23.74
#